data_AF-A0A504XQ45-F1
#
_entry.id   AF-A0A504XQ45-F1
#
_cell.length_a   1.000
_cell.length_b   1.000
_cell.length_c   1.000
_cell.angle_alpha   90.00
_cell.angle_beta   90.00
_cell.angle_gamma   90.00
#
_symmetry.space_group_name_H-M   'P 1'
#
loop_
_entity.id
_entity.type
_entity.pdbx_description
1 polymer ?
#
loop_
_entity_poly.entity_id
_entity_poly.type
_entity_poly.pdbx_seq_one_letter_code
_entity_poly.pdbx_strand_id
1 'polypeptide(L)'
;MVHRPPTCATVPGICSATTELATGAAAVANIAGTSHPSYINILDSQDRRTARPAPVFEDAARQYEEGEYVPEEPHLLPGLQIQRRTFTPAELLERFGDTDIIYSFVNGSEANHCYRKVMSMWCLPKIRHLENATYWEGGRLPPAWQSMMASNTPTCLPPYLRNAYADIHSTRDFVAMVAGNARPGIGDRETDELRHSLRSVEQHVRWHRGRVVMVSPGHHPTWVDGAKNFLAGMCGGARVQALRSSGTHLRVTTVHQDAVMPYGMRLTVDSHVIEQHLWRVRNMTPVHVYMNDDYFVNRDVAITDLFNEYGGTIVRTERGILQKGVLGPPSGGTWSEGVRNTHLFNIMELDVLREDYLPEALERQWSAERVQRGASGAGDRVPPIALNDMVDAAYAHVPASMPPTALPRRHRRYATHAPFVYCTNMHRFLQTRYAAEFAYNSLHHRRRSARDLYVPFVYNAFIMARPWQASPKFLPYLLELHRSRRQGRADAMPPTPIVLDNVDGCGPASLRGGFMASECVFAKFLDNTTSNEAVVERVRQVNPLYFNINAGFSSAEAADQLRRFLHGKFPTPVYLEVGGAPPPGEGLVDGAGEVVGGRTRAAGAAAAAEEEALSRLFGDLMALPVVGVVSYEEGVCPLVRSLALAFAGHHRGGVRVSVEQHGGAALREARAALGHRVVSAMPAPACAYKEQVSVDPAARGESVAEIARRAMGEMRGGVELPSTCGAGGAGLRVHGFVVDARTRGAPVRSAAALRDALAVPAQTLSLEDFRAVAVGPSEGDVVLVVSREDAEAKAVHWVNGALESDLLVTYPLPVEAYEDMGAEVRWSVP
;
A
#
# COMPACT_ATOMS: atom_id res chain seq x y z
N MET A 1 -24.98 25.03 -40.76
CA MET A 1 -26.31 25.58 -40.40
C MET A 1 -26.23 26.14 -39.00
N VAL A 2 -26.63 27.40 -38.86
CA VAL A 2 -26.53 28.22 -37.65
C VAL A 2 -27.48 27.69 -36.57
N HIS A 3 -26.96 27.34 -35.38
CA HIS A 3 -27.78 27.01 -34.23
C HIS A 3 -27.85 28.20 -33.26
N ARG A 4 -29.07 28.70 -33.07
CA ARG A 4 -29.46 29.68 -32.03
C ARG A 4 -29.39 29.03 -30.64
N PRO A 5 -29.01 29.77 -29.57
CA PRO A 5 -29.13 29.30 -28.20
C PRO A 5 -30.55 29.51 -27.65
N PRO A 6 -31.03 28.64 -26.73
CA PRO A 6 -32.35 28.75 -26.11
C PRO A 6 -32.41 29.86 -25.05
N THR A 7 -33.59 30.49 -24.94
CA THR A 7 -33.95 31.61 -24.05
C THR A 7 -34.56 31.15 -22.72
N CYS A 8 -34.51 32.05 -21.71
CA CYS A 8 -34.78 31.89 -20.27
C CYS A 8 -36.24 31.57 -19.85
N ALA A 9 -36.99 30.71 -20.55
CA ALA A 9 -38.43 30.51 -20.25
C ALA A 9 -38.79 29.21 -19.50
N THR A 10 -37.86 28.38 -19.05
CA THR A 10 -38.19 27.12 -18.36
C THR A 10 -37.21 26.80 -17.24
N VAL A 11 -37.35 27.52 -16.11
CA VAL A 11 -37.17 27.11 -14.69
C VAL A 11 -36.85 28.39 -13.86
N PRO A 12 -37.64 28.74 -12.83
CA PRO A 12 -37.52 30.01 -12.11
C PRO A 12 -36.40 29.98 -11.06
N GLY A 13 -35.55 31.01 -11.01
CA GLY A 13 -34.63 31.23 -9.90
C GLY A 13 -33.26 31.86 -10.20
N ILE A 14 -33.02 32.38 -11.41
CA ILE A 14 -31.73 33.00 -11.75
C ILE A 14 -31.99 34.29 -12.54
N CYS A 15 -31.27 35.35 -12.16
CA CYS A 15 -31.22 36.71 -12.75
C CYS A 15 -32.13 37.77 -12.12
N SER A 16 -31.71 38.29 -10.97
CA SER A 16 -31.67 39.76 -10.81
C SER A 16 -30.51 40.13 -9.87
N ALA A 17 -29.41 40.56 -10.46
CA ALA A 17 -28.39 41.34 -9.79
C ALA A 17 -27.94 42.42 -10.78
N THR A 18 -28.56 43.60 -10.67
CA THR A 18 -28.03 44.83 -11.23
C THR A 18 -27.40 45.64 -10.12
N THR A 19 -26.10 45.89 -10.28
CA THR A 19 -25.26 46.83 -9.56
C THR A 19 -25.76 48.28 -9.68
N GLU A 20 -25.77 49.01 -8.56
CA GLU A 20 -25.53 50.46 -8.56
C GLU A 20 -24.69 50.85 -7.33
N LEU A 21 -23.62 51.61 -7.60
CA LEU A 21 -22.81 52.35 -6.63
C LEU A 21 -23.51 53.67 -6.26
N ALA A 22 -23.64 53.98 -4.97
CA ALA A 22 -23.64 55.38 -4.50
C ALA A 22 -23.23 55.48 -3.02
N THR A 23 -22.33 56.43 -2.77
CA THR A 23 -21.72 56.89 -1.52
C THR A 23 -22.69 57.59 -0.56
N GLY A 24 -22.43 57.57 0.75
CA GLY A 24 -23.06 58.50 1.69
C GLY A 24 -22.85 58.19 3.17
N ALA A 25 -21.80 58.76 3.76
CA ALA A 25 -21.66 58.89 5.20
C ALA A 25 -22.66 59.93 5.72
N ALA A 26 -23.75 59.50 6.39
CA ALA A 26 -24.53 60.28 7.37
C ALA A 26 -25.78 59.49 7.80
N ALA A 27 -25.63 58.54 8.72
CA ALA A 27 -26.73 58.06 9.56
C ALA A 27 -26.14 57.44 10.84
N VAL A 28 -25.34 58.23 11.54
CA VAL A 28 -25.04 58.01 12.96
C VAL A 28 -26.15 58.66 13.77
N ALA A 29 -26.53 58.00 14.86
CA ALA A 29 -27.44 58.44 15.92
C ALA A 29 -28.92 58.07 15.75
N ASN A 30 -29.28 56.93 16.37
CA ASN A 30 -30.51 56.65 17.13
C ASN A 30 -31.11 55.27 16.86
N ILE A 31 -30.43 54.21 17.30
CA ILE A 31 -31.10 53.05 17.93
C ILE A 31 -30.17 52.53 19.03
N ALA A 32 -30.11 53.26 20.14
CA ALA A 32 -29.62 52.74 21.41
C ALA A 32 -30.84 52.14 22.13
N GLY A 33 -30.78 50.85 22.48
CA GLY A 33 -31.74 50.24 23.40
C GLY A 33 -32.53 49.06 22.84
N THR A 34 -31.86 47.99 22.41
CA THR A 34 -32.41 46.63 22.47
C THR A 34 -31.30 45.67 22.89
N SER A 35 -31.55 44.93 23.97
CA SER A 35 -30.64 43.96 24.57
C SER A 35 -30.31 42.83 23.58
N HIS A 36 -29.08 42.81 23.07
CA HIS A 36 -28.54 41.64 22.38
C HIS A 36 -28.38 40.49 23.39
N PRO A 37 -28.70 39.23 23.03
CA PRO A 37 -28.23 38.09 23.81
C PRO A 37 -26.70 38.15 23.84
N SER A 38 -26.15 38.10 25.05
CA SER A 38 -24.71 38.09 25.30
C SER A 38 -24.00 37.18 24.29
N TYR A 39 -23.08 37.76 23.51
CA TYR A 39 -22.20 37.03 22.62
C TYR A 39 -21.33 36.12 23.48
N ILE A 40 -21.70 34.84 23.60
CA ILE A 40 -20.86 33.85 24.27
C ILE A 40 -19.71 33.58 23.32
N ASN A 41 -18.52 34.05 23.68
CA ASN A 41 -17.30 33.73 22.96
C ASN A 41 -17.10 32.21 23.04
N ILE A 42 -17.16 31.52 21.90
CA ILE A 42 -16.94 30.06 21.80
C ILE A 42 -15.52 29.67 22.27
N LEU A 43 -14.63 30.65 22.47
CA LEU A 43 -13.31 30.46 23.08
C LEU A 43 -13.34 30.20 24.59
N ASP A 44 -14.41 30.56 25.32
CA ASP A 44 -14.47 30.42 26.79
C ASP A 44 -15.03 29.08 27.28
N SER A 45 -15.58 28.23 26.41
CA SER A 45 -16.10 26.91 26.79
C SER A 45 -15.18 25.74 26.49
N GLN A 46 -13.91 25.99 26.12
CA GLN A 46 -12.95 24.93 25.85
C GLN A 46 -12.31 24.40 27.15
N ASP A 47 -12.49 23.11 27.37
CA ASP A 47 -11.70 22.30 28.28
C ASP A 47 -10.20 22.53 28.03
N ARG A 48 -9.54 23.20 28.99
CA ARG A 48 -8.13 23.63 28.94
C ARG A 48 -7.10 22.48 28.91
N ARG A 49 -7.53 21.22 28.82
CA ARG A 49 -6.66 20.01 28.80
C ARG A 49 -5.94 19.74 27.47
N THR A 50 -6.11 20.58 26.45
CA THR A 50 -5.50 20.40 25.11
C THR A 50 -4.34 21.34 24.80
N ALA A 51 -4.02 22.27 25.70
CA ALA A 51 -2.76 23.00 25.75
C ALA A 51 -2.13 22.74 27.13
N ARG A 52 -0.81 22.94 27.28
CA ARG A 52 -0.07 22.71 28.54
C ARG A 52 -0.89 23.08 29.80
N PRO A 53 -0.73 22.36 30.94
CA PRO A 53 -1.46 22.66 32.19
C PRO A 53 -1.16 24.03 32.82
N ALA A 54 -0.36 24.89 32.17
CA ALA A 54 -0.32 26.32 32.45
C ALA A 54 -0.24 27.10 31.11
N PRO A 55 -1.20 28.02 30.83
CA PRO A 55 -1.05 28.98 29.74
C PRO A 55 0.14 29.90 30.05
N VAL A 56 1.21 29.81 29.27
CA VAL A 56 2.19 30.89 29.20
C VAL A 56 1.62 31.91 28.22
N PHE A 57 1.12 33.01 28.76
CA PHE A 57 0.30 34.04 28.10
C PHE A 57 1.07 34.92 27.09
N GLU A 58 2.00 34.37 26.30
CA GLU A 58 2.77 35.21 25.35
C GLU A 58 2.46 35.01 23.88
N ASP A 59 1.89 33.87 23.44
CA ASP A 59 1.44 33.78 22.04
C ASP A 59 0.43 32.62 21.81
N ALA A 60 -0.86 32.93 21.90
CA ALA A 60 -1.92 31.95 21.63
C ALA A 60 -1.88 31.44 20.17
N ALA A 61 -1.39 32.24 19.21
CA ALA A 61 -1.33 31.84 17.80
C ALA A 61 -0.28 30.73 17.56
N ARG A 62 0.86 30.78 18.26
CA ARG A 62 1.91 29.75 18.19
C ARG A 62 1.49 28.40 18.77
N GLN A 63 0.69 28.36 19.84
CA GLN A 63 0.15 27.10 20.39
C GLN A 63 -0.74 26.32 19.40
N TYR A 64 -1.38 27.02 18.45
CA TYR A 64 -2.20 26.38 17.43
C TYR A 64 -1.38 25.82 16.27
N GLU A 65 -0.17 26.34 16.04
CA GLU A 65 0.71 25.94 14.94
C GLU A 65 1.81 24.96 15.39
N GLU A 66 2.22 24.98 16.67
CA GLU A 66 3.20 24.06 17.24
C GLU A 66 2.76 23.60 18.63
N GLY A 67 2.75 22.28 18.87
CA GLY A 67 2.38 21.78 20.20
C GLY A 67 2.52 20.27 20.40
N GLU A 68 2.93 19.90 21.60
CA GLU A 68 2.73 18.57 22.14
C GLU A 68 1.31 18.49 22.71
N TYR A 69 0.47 17.61 22.14
CA TYR A 69 -0.82 17.35 22.74
C TYR A 69 -0.61 16.42 23.91
N VAL A 70 -1.10 16.81 25.08
CA VAL A 70 -1.17 15.89 26.22
C VAL A 70 -2.12 14.75 25.82
N PRO A 71 -1.65 13.48 25.82
CA PRO A 71 -2.52 12.34 25.58
C PRO A 71 -3.73 12.39 26.51
N GLU A 72 -4.90 11.98 26.02
CA GLU A 72 -6.08 11.81 26.85
C GLU A 72 -5.78 10.89 28.02
N GLU A 73 -6.21 11.37 29.17
CA GLU A 73 -5.78 10.93 30.49
C GLU A 73 -6.16 9.46 30.75
N PRO A 74 -5.19 8.52 30.69
CA PRO A 74 -5.44 7.09 30.93
C PRO A 74 -5.84 6.81 32.38
N HIS A 75 -5.63 7.76 33.30
CA HIS A 75 -5.98 7.62 34.72
C HIS A 75 -7.49 7.50 34.94
N LEU A 76 -8.32 7.85 33.95
CA LEU A 76 -9.76 7.60 33.97
C LEU A 76 -10.09 6.09 33.89
N LEU A 77 -9.12 5.26 33.50
CA LEU A 77 -9.23 3.81 33.38
C LEU A 77 -8.58 3.12 34.60
N PRO A 78 -9.35 2.39 35.43
CA PRO A 78 -8.83 1.74 36.64
C PRO A 78 -7.69 0.76 36.34
N GLY A 79 -6.57 0.87 37.08
CA GLY A 79 -5.43 -0.04 36.97
C GLY A 79 -4.52 0.18 35.75
N LEU A 80 -4.90 1.03 34.78
CA LEU A 80 -4.05 1.30 33.61
C LEU A 80 -2.90 2.24 33.99
N GLN A 81 -1.66 1.83 33.70
CA GLN A 81 -0.46 2.60 34.03
C GLN A 81 0.34 2.89 32.77
N ILE A 82 0.56 4.18 32.46
CA ILE A 82 1.29 4.60 31.28
C ILE A 82 2.69 5.04 31.65
N GLN A 83 3.69 4.51 30.95
CA GLN A 83 5.09 4.85 31.11
C GLN A 83 5.63 5.44 29.81
N ARG A 84 6.51 6.43 29.93
CA ARG A 84 7.22 7.05 28.81
C ARG A 84 8.67 7.30 29.20
N ARG A 85 9.55 7.28 28.20
CA ARG A 85 10.95 7.70 28.32
C ARG A 85 11.30 8.64 27.19
N THR A 86 12.31 9.46 27.40
CA THR A 86 12.92 10.29 26.37
C THR A 86 14.13 9.58 25.77
N PHE A 87 14.46 9.94 24.54
CA PHE A 87 15.56 9.43 23.74
C PHE A 87 16.37 10.61 23.22
N THR A 88 17.68 10.42 23.17
CA THR A 88 18.59 11.29 22.44
C THR A 88 18.46 11.07 20.92
N PRO A 89 18.88 12.02 20.07
CA PRO A 89 18.90 11.81 18.63
C PRO A 89 19.70 10.58 18.17
N ALA A 90 20.78 10.23 18.88
CA ALA A 90 21.58 9.04 18.58
C ALA A 90 20.80 7.74 18.88
N GLU A 91 20.11 7.67 20.01
CA GLU A 91 19.25 6.53 20.34
C GLU A 91 18.05 6.41 19.38
N LEU A 92 17.49 7.53 18.94
CA LEU A 92 16.44 7.52 17.90
C LEU A 92 16.97 6.95 16.59
N LEU A 93 18.19 7.33 16.19
CA LEU A 93 18.81 6.83 14.97
C LEU A 93 19.13 5.33 15.07
N GLU A 94 19.70 4.88 16.18
CA GLU A 94 19.95 3.45 16.44
C GLU A 94 18.66 2.63 16.36
N ARG A 95 17.56 3.20 16.85
CA ARG A 95 16.28 2.49 16.96
C ARG A 95 15.43 2.52 15.70
N PHE A 96 15.48 3.60 14.94
CA PHE A 96 14.58 3.88 13.81
C PHE A 96 15.31 4.12 12.48
N GLY A 97 16.65 4.01 12.46
CA GLY A 97 17.46 4.11 11.25
C GLY A 97 17.07 3.11 10.14
N ASP A 98 16.57 1.95 10.56
CA ASP A 98 16.15 0.84 9.69
C ASP A 98 14.63 0.83 9.42
N THR A 99 13.90 1.92 9.73
CA THR A 99 12.44 1.99 9.51
C THR A 99 12.07 1.72 8.05
N ASP A 100 11.00 0.98 7.78
CA ASP A 100 10.56 0.78 6.40
C ASP A 100 10.03 2.10 5.79
N ILE A 101 10.39 2.36 4.53
CA ILE A 101 9.76 3.37 3.67
C ILE A 101 8.85 2.64 2.68
N ILE A 102 7.55 2.91 2.78
CA ILE A 102 6.50 2.27 1.97
C ILE A 102 5.92 3.29 1.00
N TYR A 103 6.14 3.06 -0.28
CA TYR A 103 5.51 3.81 -1.35
C TYR A 103 4.17 3.18 -1.74
N SER A 104 3.11 3.97 -1.89
CA SER A 104 2.02 3.59 -2.80
C SER A 104 2.37 4.08 -4.20
N PHE A 105 2.59 3.14 -5.12
CA PHE A 105 2.83 3.46 -6.52
C PHE A 105 1.59 3.09 -7.34
N VAL A 106 0.67 4.04 -7.44
CA VAL A 106 -0.60 3.84 -8.16
C VAL A 106 -0.54 4.32 -9.60
N ASN A 107 0.42 5.18 -9.93
CA ASN A 107 0.65 5.66 -11.29
C ASN A 107 1.27 4.54 -12.12
N GLY A 108 0.78 4.28 -13.32
CA GLY A 108 1.34 3.26 -14.20
C GLY A 108 0.57 3.16 -15.50
N SER A 109 1.30 3.05 -16.61
CA SER A 109 0.71 2.93 -17.95
C SER A 109 0.62 1.50 -18.47
N GLU A 110 1.03 0.51 -17.67
CA GLU A 110 1.04 -0.87 -18.15
C GLU A 110 -0.36 -1.47 -18.27
N ALA A 111 -0.46 -2.44 -19.17
CA ALA A 111 -1.74 -2.94 -19.67
C ALA A 111 -2.58 -3.64 -18.58
N ASN A 112 -1.98 -4.40 -17.65
CA ASN A 112 -2.70 -5.08 -16.56
C ASN A 112 -3.38 -4.06 -15.64
N HIS A 113 -2.65 -3.06 -15.16
CA HIS A 113 -3.16 -2.01 -14.31
C HIS A 113 -4.28 -1.25 -15.01
N CYS A 114 -4.05 -0.81 -16.26
CA CYS A 114 -5.06 -0.14 -17.06
C CYS A 114 -6.31 -1.03 -17.22
N TYR A 115 -6.12 -2.31 -17.53
CA TYR A 115 -7.22 -3.27 -17.66
C TYR A 115 -8.01 -3.42 -16.36
N ARG A 116 -7.35 -3.65 -15.22
CA ARG A 116 -7.99 -3.74 -13.90
C ARG A 116 -8.76 -2.47 -13.56
N LYS A 117 -8.18 -1.30 -13.84
CA LYS A 117 -8.80 0.01 -13.62
C LYS A 117 -10.04 0.19 -14.48
N VAL A 118 -9.98 -0.16 -15.77
CA VAL A 118 -11.11 -0.02 -16.71
C VAL A 118 -12.18 -1.10 -16.45
N MET A 119 -11.80 -2.28 -15.98
CA MET A 119 -12.72 -3.30 -15.50
C MET A 119 -13.46 -2.84 -14.24
N SER A 120 -12.74 -2.29 -13.25
CA SER A 120 -13.36 -1.59 -12.12
C SER A 120 -14.29 -0.51 -12.66
N MET A 121 -13.78 0.36 -13.55
CA MET A 121 -14.44 1.28 -14.50
C MET A 121 -15.91 1.01 -14.83
N TRP A 122 -16.09 -0.06 -15.58
CA TRP A 122 -17.33 -0.31 -16.32
C TRP A 122 -18.07 -1.55 -15.84
N CYS A 123 -17.36 -2.48 -15.21
CA CYS A 123 -17.90 -3.79 -14.86
C CYS A 123 -18.17 -3.96 -13.37
N LEU A 124 -17.65 -3.08 -12.50
CA LEU A 124 -17.76 -3.27 -11.05
C LEU A 124 -19.19 -3.47 -10.54
N PRO A 125 -20.24 -2.73 -10.97
CA PRO A 125 -21.59 -2.99 -10.49
C PRO A 125 -22.08 -4.42 -10.80
N LYS A 126 -21.77 -4.93 -11.98
CA LYS A 126 -22.13 -6.30 -12.40
C LYS A 126 -21.29 -7.34 -11.68
N ILE A 127 -19.97 -7.11 -11.57
CA ILE A 127 -19.04 -7.96 -10.81
C ILE A 127 -19.53 -8.09 -9.35
N ARG A 128 -19.81 -6.97 -8.69
CA ARG A 128 -20.32 -6.96 -7.30
C ARG A 128 -21.65 -7.66 -7.15
N HIS A 129 -22.56 -7.51 -8.10
CA HIS A 129 -23.83 -8.23 -8.08
C HIS A 129 -23.59 -9.75 -8.11
N LEU A 130 -22.69 -10.22 -8.97
CA LEU A 130 -22.33 -11.63 -9.08
C LEU A 130 -21.58 -12.14 -7.84
N GLU A 131 -20.62 -11.37 -7.31
CA GLU A 131 -19.91 -11.68 -6.05
C GLU A 131 -20.91 -11.81 -4.89
N ASN A 132 -21.83 -10.85 -4.76
CA ASN A 132 -22.88 -10.87 -3.73
C ASN A 132 -23.82 -12.07 -3.88
N ALA A 133 -24.27 -12.36 -5.11
CA ALA A 133 -25.14 -13.51 -5.35
C ALA A 133 -24.43 -14.82 -4.99
N THR A 134 -23.17 -14.97 -5.41
CA THR A 134 -22.34 -16.13 -5.06
C THR A 134 -22.18 -16.27 -3.54
N TYR A 135 -22.00 -15.14 -2.83
CA TYR A 135 -21.91 -15.15 -1.36
C TYR A 135 -23.16 -15.64 -0.67
N TRP A 136 -24.32 -15.08 -1.03
CA TRP A 136 -25.57 -15.42 -0.36
C TRP A 136 -26.14 -16.79 -0.74
N GLU A 137 -25.81 -17.31 -1.93
CA GLU A 137 -26.20 -18.66 -2.35
C GLU A 137 -25.27 -19.77 -1.80
N GLY A 138 -24.40 -19.44 -0.83
CA GLY A 138 -23.50 -20.41 -0.20
C GLY A 138 -22.43 -20.93 -1.17
N GLY A 139 -21.92 -20.07 -2.05
CA GLY A 139 -20.87 -20.40 -3.00
C GLY A 139 -21.33 -21.04 -4.31
N ARG A 140 -22.64 -21.20 -4.51
CA ARG A 140 -23.17 -21.68 -5.78
C ARG A 140 -22.98 -20.61 -6.85
N LEU A 141 -22.49 -21.02 -8.01
CA LEU A 141 -22.30 -20.13 -9.14
C LEU A 141 -23.66 -19.62 -9.64
N PRO A 142 -23.88 -18.30 -9.68
CA PRO A 142 -25.09 -17.71 -10.24
C PRO A 142 -25.35 -18.17 -11.68
N PRO A 143 -26.60 -18.17 -12.16
CA PRO A 143 -26.94 -18.57 -13.53
C PRO A 143 -26.13 -17.86 -14.62
N ALA A 144 -25.73 -16.60 -14.38
CA ALA A 144 -24.88 -15.84 -15.31
C ALA A 144 -23.48 -16.47 -15.49
N TRP A 145 -22.90 -17.07 -14.44
CA TRP A 145 -21.64 -17.79 -14.52
C TRP A 145 -21.80 -19.14 -15.23
N GLN A 146 -22.89 -19.84 -14.96
CA GLN A 146 -23.22 -21.09 -15.66
C GLN A 146 -23.37 -20.86 -17.17
N SER A 147 -24.00 -19.74 -17.54
CA SER A 147 -24.13 -19.32 -18.94
C SER A 147 -22.79 -18.92 -19.57
N MET A 148 -21.93 -18.19 -18.84
CA MET A 148 -20.57 -17.88 -19.28
C MET A 148 -19.79 -19.16 -19.58
N MET A 149 -19.85 -20.14 -18.68
CA MET A 149 -19.19 -21.44 -18.86
C MET A 149 -19.70 -22.19 -20.10
N ALA A 150 -21.02 -22.18 -20.32
CA ALA A 150 -21.62 -22.88 -21.46
C ALA A 150 -21.33 -22.21 -22.81
N SER A 151 -21.16 -20.89 -22.84
CA SER A 151 -21.06 -20.08 -24.08
C SER A 151 -19.71 -19.41 -24.30
N ASN A 152 -18.74 -19.60 -23.40
CA ASN A 152 -17.44 -18.92 -23.36
C ASN A 152 -17.57 -17.38 -23.56
N THR A 153 -18.63 -16.77 -23.01
CA THR A 153 -18.94 -15.35 -23.20
C THR A 153 -18.83 -14.59 -21.88
N PRO A 154 -17.92 -13.60 -21.74
CA PRO A 154 -17.67 -12.89 -20.50
C PRO A 154 -18.92 -12.31 -19.84
N THR A 155 -18.96 -12.38 -18.52
CA THR A 155 -20.02 -11.76 -17.73
C THR A 155 -20.07 -10.24 -17.94
N CYS A 156 -18.93 -9.57 -18.15
CA CYS A 156 -18.89 -8.16 -18.52
C CYS A 156 -17.62 -7.83 -19.29
N LEU A 157 -17.73 -6.91 -20.25
CA LEU A 157 -16.59 -6.29 -20.90
C LEU A 157 -16.73 -4.76 -20.91
N PRO A 158 -15.61 -4.02 -20.79
CA PRO A 158 -15.56 -2.60 -21.06
C PRO A 158 -16.04 -2.29 -22.48
N PRO A 159 -16.55 -1.07 -22.76
CA PRO A 159 -17.11 -0.73 -24.05
C PRO A 159 -16.18 -1.01 -25.24
N TYR A 160 -14.89 -0.70 -25.13
CA TYR A 160 -13.93 -0.91 -26.22
C TYR A 160 -13.75 -2.40 -26.57
N LEU A 161 -13.67 -3.29 -25.56
CA LEU A 161 -13.60 -4.73 -25.78
C LEU A 161 -14.93 -5.32 -26.25
N ARG A 162 -16.05 -4.84 -25.72
CA ARG A 162 -17.38 -5.31 -26.13
C ARG A 162 -17.63 -5.02 -27.61
N ASN A 163 -17.27 -3.82 -28.05
CA ASN A 163 -17.50 -3.40 -29.44
C ASN A 163 -16.61 -4.14 -30.42
N ALA A 164 -15.38 -4.48 -30.01
CA ALA A 164 -14.43 -5.22 -30.84
C ALA A 164 -14.47 -6.74 -30.60
N TYR A 165 -15.40 -7.26 -29.78
CA TYR A 165 -15.35 -8.65 -29.33
C TYR A 165 -15.40 -9.65 -30.48
N ALA A 166 -16.17 -9.33 -31.52
CA ALA A 166 -16.28 -10.16 -32.73
C ALA A 166 -14.98 -10.20 -33.56
N ASP A 167 -14.11 -9.20 -33.39
CA ASP A 167 -12.84 -9.05 -34.11
C ASP A 167 -11.65 -9.60 -33.30
N ILE A 168 -11.87 -10.04 -32.06
CA ILE A 168 -10.85 -10.67 -31.22
C ILE A 168 -10.86 -12.18 -31.50
N HIS A 169 -9.92 -12.62 -32.33
CA HIS A 169 -9.81 -14.04 -32.73
C HIS A 169 -8.73 -14.80 -31.96
N SER A 170 -7.72 -14.07 -31.47
CA SER A 170 -6.58 -14.65 -30.77
C SER A 170 -6.23 -13.91 -29.49
N THR A 171 -5.41 -14.55 -28.66
CA THR A 171 -4.81 -13.96 -27.46
C THR A 171 -4.01 -12.70 -27.81
N ARG A 172 -3.33 -12.68 -28.95
CA ARG A 172 -2.63 -11.48 -29.48
C ARG A 172 -3.60 -10.34 -29.71
N ASP A 173 -4.73 -10.59 -30.35
CA ASP A 173 -5.74 -9.55 -30.65
C ASP A 173 -6.30 -8.95 -29.35
N PHE A 174 -6.57 -9.80 -28.36
CA PHE A 174 -7.04 -9.36 -27.05
C PHE A 174 -6.01 -8.46 -26.35
N VAL A 175 -4.76 -8.92 -26.23
CA VAL A 175 -3.69 -8.16 -25.58
C VAL A 175 -3.42 -6.85 -26.32
N ALA A 176 -3.38 -6.88 -27.65
CA ALA A 176 -3.20 -5.69 -28.49
C ALA A 176 -4.37 -4.71 -28.33
N MET A 177 -5.61 -5.20 -28.27
CA MET A 177 -6.79 -4.37 -28.04
C MET A 177 -6.77 -3.70 -26.66
N VAL A 178 -6.36 -4.43 -25.63
CA VAL A 178 -6.19 -3.88 -24.27
C VAL A 178 -5.07 -2.85 -24.25
N ALA A 179 -3.89 -3.17 -24.79
CA ALA A 179 -2.73 -2.28 -24.82
C ALA A 179 -3.00 -1.00 -25.64
N GLY A 180 -3.62 -1.13 -26.82
CA GLY A 180 -3.97 0.01 -27.67
C GLY A 180 -5.04 0.94 -27.06
N ASN A 181 -5.81 0.44 -26.08
CA ASN A 181 -6.78 1.22 -25.33
C ASN A 181 -6.33 1.54 -23.89
N ALA A 182 -5.09 1.18 -23.52
CA ALA A 182 -4.48 1.63 -22.28
C ALA A 182 -4.26 3.14 -22.39
N ARG A 183 -5.20 3.91 -21.84
CA ARG A 183 -5.12 5.37 -21.73
C ARG A 183 -4.87 5.71 -20.27
N PRO A 184 -3.62 5.95 -19.86
CA PRO A 184 -3.33 6.41 -18.52
C PRO A 184 -4.10 7.70 -18.29
N GLY A 185 -4.91 7.77 -17.23
CA GLY A 185 -5.54 9.02 -16.83
C GLY A 185 -4.51 10.05 -16.39
N ILE A 186 -4.96 11.28 -16.08
CA ILE A 186 -4.08 12.34 -15.55
C ILE A 186 -3.27 11.87 -14.34
N GLY A 187 -3.86 10.99 -13.50
CA GLY A 187 -3.21 10.39 -12.34
C GLY A 187 -2.78 8.93 -12.54
N ASP A 188 -2.49 8.49 -13.77
CA ASP A 188 -1.81 7.20 -14.03
C ASP A 188 -0.53 7.37 -14.86
N ARG A 189 -0.19 8.62 -15.23
CA ARG A 189 0.99 8.91 -16.05
C ARG A 189 2.23 8.84 -15.17
N GLU A 190 3.21 8.05 -15.59
CA GLU A 190 4.55 8.10 -15.04
C GLU A 190 5.31 9.27 -15.68
N THR A 191 5.49 10.36 -14.95
CA THR A 191 6.26 11.56 -15.34
C THR A 191 7.57 11.62 -14.54
N ASP A 192 8.14 10.45 -14.23
CA ASP A 192 9.31 10.25 -13.39
C ASP A 192 9.18 10.81 -11.95
N GLU A 193 7.97 11.05 -11.43
CA GLU A 193 7.78 11.54 -10.06
C GLU A 193 8.36 10.56 -9.04
N LEU A 194 8.00 9.28 -9.13
CA LEU A 194 8.53 8.24 -8.23
C LEU A 194 10.06 8.15 -8.29
N ARG A 195 10.63 8.21 -9.50
CA ARG A 195 12.07 8.18 -9.73
C ARG A 195 12.75 9.32 -8.98
N HIS A 196 12.26 10.55 -9.14
CA HIS A 196 12.85 11.72 -8.49
C HIS A 196 12.50 11.81 -7.00
N SER A 197 11.37 11.24 -6.56
CA SER A 197 11.05 11.05 -5.15
C SER A 197 12.12 10.20 -4.46
N LEU A 198 12.50 9.07 -5.06
CA LEU A 198 13.57 8.23 -4.50
C LEU A 198 14.95 8.89 -4.53
N ARG A 199 15.30 9.59 -5.62
CA ARG A 199 16.51 10.42 -5.64
C ARG A 199 16.54 11.42 -4.49
N SER A 200 15.39 12.06 -4.22
CA SER A 200 15.27 13.02 -3.12
C SER A 200 15.50 12.36 -1.75
N VAL A 201 15.02 11.13 -1.56
CA VAL A 201 15.25 10.34 -0.34
C VAL A 201 16.73 9.99 -0.18
N GLU A 202 17.40 9.43 -1.19
CA GLU A 202 18.82 9.10 -1.08
C GLU A 202 19.70 10.35 -0.89
N GLN A 203 19.33 11.47 -1.53
CA GLN A 203 20.05 12.73 -1.42
C GLN A 203 19.96 13.34 -0.01
N HIS A 204 18.79 13.28 0.62
CA HIS A 204 18.49 14.07 1.81
C HIS A 204 18.20 13.26 3.09
N VAL A 205 18.06 11.94 3.00
CA VAL A 205 17.83 11.03 4.14
C VAL A 205 18.99 10.04 4.26
N ARG A 206 20.22 10.56 4.19
CA ARG A 206 21.48 9.78 4.11
C ARG A 206 21.75 8.86 5.31
N TRP A 207 21.02 9.01 6.41
CA TRP A 207 21.13 8.15 7.59
C TRP A 207 20.24 6.90 7.52
N HIS A 208 19.24 6.86 6.63
CA HIS A 208 18.29 5.76 6.54
C HIS A 208 18.92 4.49 5.93
N ARG A 209 18.65 3.33 6.52
CA ARG A 209 19.20 2.03 6.12
C ARG A 209 18.12 0.95 5.95
N GLY A 210 16.87 1.30 6.24
CA GLY A 210 15.72 0.41 6.11
C GLY A 210 15.33 0.11 4.67
N ARG A 211 14.30 -0.73 4.52
CA ARG A 211 13.83 -1.18 3.21
C ARG A 211 13.02 -0.08 2.53
N VAL A 212 13.12 -0.05 1.20
CA VAL A 212 12.19 0.68 0.34
C VAL A 212 11.27 -0.33 -0.33
N VAL A 213 9.99 -0.28 0.01
CA VAL A 213 8.96 -1.17 -0.54
C VAL A 213 7.96 -0.33 -1.32
N MET A 214 7.70 -0.72 -2.56
CA MET A 214 6.66 -0.11 -3.39
C MET A 214 5.47 -1.06 -3.42
N VAL A 215 4.30 -0.60 -3.03
CA VAL A 215 3.04 -1.31 -3.24
C VAL A 215 2.40 -0.77 -4.50
N SER A 216 2.35 -1.60 -5.54
CA SER A 216 1.84 -1.23 -6.86
C SER A 216 0.74 -2.18 -7.34
N PRO A 217 -0.12 -1.75 -8.27
CA PRO A 217 -1.18 -2.59 -8.85
C PRO A 217 -0.66 -3.64 -9.86
N GLY A 218 0.61 -4.03 -9.78
CA GLY A 218 1.20 -5.15 -10.53
C GLY A 218 2.32 -4.79 -11.49
N HIS A 219 2.86 -3.58 -11.39
CA HIS A 219 3.93 -3.10 -12.27
C HIS A 219 5.18 -2.72 -11.49
N HIS A 220 6.34 -2.87 -12.14
CA HIS A 220 7.63 -2.47 -11.61
C HIS A 220 8.15 -1.26 -12.42
N PRO A 221 8.75 -0.24 -11.79
CA PRO A 221 9.20 0.95 -12.51
C PRO A 221 10.25 0.61 -13.57
N THR A 222 10.10 1.13 -14.78
CA THR A 222 10.94 0.76 -15.92
C THR A 222 12.36 1.33 -15.86
N TRP A 223 12.57 2.36 -15.04
CA TRP A 223 13.89 2.98 -14.82
C TRP A 223 14.76 2.21 -13.82
N VAL A 224 14.21 1.23 -13.09
CA VAL A 224 14.97 0.36 -12.18
C VAL A 224 15.75 -0.67 -12.99
N ASP A 225 17.06 -0.72 -12.77
CA ASP A 225 17.97 -1.67 -13.40
C ASP A 225 17.80 -3.07 -12.77
N GLY A 226 17.34 -4.02 -13.60
CA GLY A 226 17.08 -5.39 -13.16
C GLY A 226 18.30 -6.11 -12.60
N ALA A 227 19.49 -5.90 -13.18
CA ALA A 227 20.71 -6.56 -12.72
C ALA A 227 21.14 -6.04 -11.35
N LYS A 228 21.15 -4.71 -11.17
CA LYS A 228 21.50 -4.09 -9.88
C LYS A 228 20.49 -4.46 -8.81
N ASN A 229 19.19 -4.34 -9.08
CA ASN A 229 18.14 -4.62 -8.11
C ASN A 229 18.09 -6.11 -7.71
N PHE A 230 18.38 -7.03 -8.65
CA PHE A 230 18.39 -8.47 -8.37
C PHE A 230 19.64 -8.94 -7.64
N LEU A 231 20.81 -8.38 -7.98
CA LEU A 231 22.11 -8.89 -7.52
C LEU A 231 22.75 -8.10 -6.38
N ALA A 232 22.61 -6.77 -6.31
CA ALA A 232 23.46 -5.92 -5.46
C ALA A 232 23.31 -6.14 -3.94
N GLY A 233 22.17 -6.69 -3.51
CA GLY A 233 21.97 -7.15 -2.12
C GLY A 233 22.96 -8.24 -1.69
N MET A 234 23.37 -9.11 -2.63
CA MET A 234 24.22 -10.27 -2.35
C MET A 234 25.58 -10.22 -3.05
N CYS A 235 25.63 -9.62 -4.23
CA CYS A 235 26.77 -9.57 -5.12
C CYS A 235 27.32 -8.16 -5.25
N GLY A 236 28.63 -8.04 -5.36
CA GLY A 236 29.32 -6.79 -5.68
C GLY A 236 30.65 -6.68 -4.97
N GLY A 237 31.60 -5.98 -5.60
CA GLY A 237 32.92 -5.75 -5.04
C GLY A 237 32.91 -4.71 -3.91
N ALA A 238 34.11 -4.23 -3.55
CA ALA A 238 34.28 -3.24 -2.50
C ALA A 238 33.45 -1.96 -2.72
N ARG A 239 33.16 -1.59 -3.97
CA ARG A 239 32.33 -0.43 -4.32
C ARG A 239 30.89 -0.60 -3.83
N VAL A 240 30.23 -1.71 -4.19
CA VAL A 240 28.85 -2.00 -3.74
C VAL A 240 28.80 -2.17 -2.23
N GLN A 241 29.83 -2.77 -1.62
CA GLN A 241 29.93 -2.89 -0.16
C GLN A 241 29.99 -1.51 0.52
N ALA A 242 30.73 -0.54 -0.05
CA ALA A 242 30.81 0.80 0.50
C ALA A 242 29.45 1.54 0.48
N LEU A 243 28.63 1.33 -0.56
CA LEU A 243 27.30 1.97 -0.70
C LEU A 243 26.33 1.59 0.43
N ARG A 244 26.47 0.40 1.02
CA ARG A 244 25.63 -0.06 2.15
C ARG A 244 25.72 0.86 3.36
N SER A 245 26.84 1.55 3.50
CA SER A 245 27.11 2.43 4.63
C SER A 245 26.66 3.88 4.41
N SER A 246 26.19 4.26 3.22
CA SER A 246 25.97 5.67 2.82
C SER A 246 24.50 6.08 2.61
N GLY A 247 23.53 5.25 2.97
CA GLY A 247 22.10 5.55 2.76
C GLY A 247 21.65 5.37 1.32
N THR A 248 22.44 4.63 0.54
CA THR A 248 22.11 4.17 -0.80
C THR A 248 21.34 2.87 -0.70
N HIS A 249 20.20 2.79 -1.37
CA HIS A 249 19.39 1.58 -1.41
C HIS A 249 19.89 0.66 -2.53
N LEU A 250 20.29 -0.56 -2.16
CA LEU A 250 20.71 -1.59 -3.12
C LEU A 250 19.55 -2.46 -3.60
N ARG A 251 18.34 -2.21 -3.09
CA ARG A 251 17.14 -2.92 -3.44
C ARG A 251 15.91 -2.04 -3.26
N VAL A 252 15.00 -2.13 -4.22
CA VAL A 252 13.63 -1.66 -4.14
C VAL A 252 12.71 -2.84 -4.40
N THR A 253 11.78 -3.10 -3.47
CA THR A 253 10.86 -4.23 -3.58
C THR A 253 9.50 -3.81 -4.15
N THR A 254 9.27 -4.24 -5.37
CA THR A 254 8.00 -4.47 -6.07
C THR A 254 6.92 -5.31 -5.38
N VAL A 255 6.02 -4.85 -4.50
CA VAL A 255 4.92 -5.68 -3.96
C VAL A 255 3.62 -5.40 -4.70
N HIS A 256 2.95 -6.45 -5.20
CA HIS A 256 1.62 -6.32 -5.77
C HIS A 256 0.59 -5.99 -4.66
N GLN A 257 -0.25 -4.97 -4.86
CA GLN A 257 -1.23 -4.50 -3.86
C GLN A 257 -2.13 -5.63 -3.32
N ASP A 258 -2.52 -6.57 -4.19
CA ASP A 258 -3.37 -7.71 -3.82
C ASP A 258 -2.76 -8.61 -2.75
N ALA A 259 -1.44 -8.55 -2.52
CA ALA A 259 -0.76 -9.28 -1.45
C ALA A 259 -1.09 -8.74 -0.05
N VAL A 260 -1.50 -7.47 0.04
CA VAL A 260 -1.94 -6.85 1.29
C VAL A 260 -3.45 -6.69 1.38
N MET A 261 -4.19 -6.93 0.28
CA MET A 261 -5.64 -6.76 0.21
C MET A 261 -6.40 -8.06 0.53
N PRO A 262 -7.59 -7.98 1.17
CA PRO A 262 -8.42 -9.15 1.44
C PRO A 262 -8.82 -9.89 0.16
N TYR A 263 -8.96 -11.21 0.30
CA TYR A 263 -9.64 -12.02 -0.70
C TYR A 263 -11.05 -11.48 -1.03
N GLY A 264 -11.47 -11.58 -2.29
CA GLY A 264 -12.72 -10.99 -2.79
C GLY A 264 -12.71 -9.46 -2.77
N MET A 265 -11.59 -8.81 -2.41
CA MET A 265 -11.47 -7.37 -2.27
C MET A 265 -10.39 -6.68 -3.10
N ARG A 266 -9.78 -7.44 -4.00
CA ARG A 266 -8.59 -7.08 -4.75
C ARG A 266 -8.83 -6.13 -5.92
N LEU A 267 -10.01 -6.17 -6.54
CA LEU A 267 -10.39 -5.26 -7.63
C LEU A 267 -10.77 -3.86 -7.08
N THR A 268 -9.80 -3.20 -6.43
CA THR A 268 -9.92 -1.83 -5.93
C THR A 268 -8.89 -0.91 -6.57
N VAL A 269 -9.32 0.32 -6.84
CA VAL A 269 -8.46 1.44 -7.25
C VAL A 269 -8.58 2.60 -6.25
N ASP A 270 -9.13 2.33 -5.07
CA ASP A 270 -9.28 3.32 -4.02
C ASP A 270 -8.01 3.38 -3.17
N SER A 271 -7.25 4.46 -3.34
CA SER A 271 -6.03 4.72 -2.57
C SER A 271 -6.28 4.73 -1.06
N HIS A 272 -7.43 5.21 -0.57
CA HIS A 272 -7.70 5.25 0.86
C HIS A 272 -7.94 3.85 1.42
N VAL A 273 -8.57 2.96 0.66
CA VAL A 273 -8.73 1.55 1.04
C VAL A 273 -7.39 0.83 0.98
N ILE A 274 -6.57 1.07 -0.04
CA ILE A 274 -5.23 0.45 -0.15
C ILE A 274 -4.36 0.85 1.05
N GLU A 275 -4.36 2.14 1.42
CA GLU A 275 -3.60 2.67 2.56
C GLU A 275 -3.98 1.98 3.89
N GLN A 276 -5.25 1.58 4.06
CA GLN A 276 -5.71 0.85 5.26
C GLN A 276 -4.98 -0.47 5.49
N HIS A 277 -4.36 -1.02 4.45
CA HIS A 277 -3.73 -2.34 4.47
C HIS A 277 -2.21 -2.30 4.30
N LEU A 278 -1.58 -1.15 4.04
CA LEU A 278 -0.13 -1.07 3.80
C LEU A 278 0.72 -1.53 4.99
N TRP A 279 0.22 -1.37 6.22
CA TRP A 279 0.87 -1.90 7.43
C TRP A 279 0.99 -3.44 7.44
N ARG A 280 0.29 -4.15 6.52
CA ARG A 280 0.36 -5.61 6.34
C ARG A 280 1.51 -6.06 5.44
N VAL A 281 2.31 -5.14 4.90
CA VAL A 281 3.60 -5.52 4.28
C VAL A 281 4.40 -6.34 5.30
N ARG A 282 4.95 -7.47 4.84
CA ARG A 282 5.59 -8.47 5.70
C ARG A 282 6.83 -7.89 6.38
N ASN A 283 7.01 -8.29 7.63
CA ASN A 283 8.06 -7.81 8.54
C ASN A 283 8.10 -6.28 8.68
N MET A 284 6.94 -5.63 8.66
CA MET A 284 6.79 -4.20 8.93
C MET A 284 7.47 -3.79 10.24
N THR A 285 8.29 -2.75 10.20
CA THR A 285 8.93 -2.16 11.37
C THR A 285 7.92 -1.57 12.37
N PRO A 286 8.29 -1.36 13.66
CA PRO A 286 7.36 -0.83 14.67
C PRO A 286 6.76 0.54 14.30
N VAL A 287 7.52 1.33 13.55
CA VAL A 287 7.08 2.54 12.85
C VAL A 287 7.46 2.40 11.39
N HIS A 288 6.73 3.01 10.46
CA HIS A 288 7.10 3.08 9.04
C HIS A 288 6.77 4.45 8.45
N VAL A 289 7.48 4.83 7.40
CA VAL A 289 7.23 6.06 6.64
C VAL A 289 6.43 5.70 5.41
N TYR A 290 5.22 6.23 5.29
CA TYR A 290 4.43 6.13 4.07
C TYR A 290 4.72 7.33 3.16
N MET A 291 4.96 7.04 1.88
CA MET A 291 5.14 8.02 0.82
C MET A 291 4.17 7.73 -0.32
N ASN A 292 3.54 8.78 -0.84
CA ASN A 292 3.01 8.72 -2.19
C ASN A 292 4.15 9.00 -3.19
N ASP A 293 3.98 8.60 -4.44
CA ASP A 293 5.00 8.75 -5.48
C ASP A 293 5.31 10.21 -5.86
N ASP A 294 4.41 11.14 -5.52
CA ASP A 294 4.55 12.58 -5.74
C ASP A 294 5.09 13.36 -4.52
N TYR A 295 5.64 12.67 -3.50
CA TYR A 295 6.23 13.30 -2.31
C TYR A 295 7.74 13.43 -2.47
N PHE A 296 8.30 14.60 -2.15
CA PHE A 296 9.73 14.89 -2.31
C PHE A 296 10.35 15.42 -1.02
N VAL A 297 11.55 14.93 -0.72
CA VAL A 297 12.41 15.45 0.36
C VAL A 297 13.27 16.56 -0.23
N ASN A 298 13.13 17.77 0.29
CA ASN A 298 13.65 18.95 -0.40
C ASN A 298 15.05 19.40 0.07
N ARG A 299 15.40 19.01 1.30
CA ARG A 299 16.64 19.33 2.02
C ARG A 299 16.89 18.25 3.07
N ASP A 300 18.11 18.22 3.62
CA ASP A 300 18.54 17.17 4.56
C ASP A 300 17.58 17.05 5.76
N VAL A 301 17.11 15.81 5.98
CA VAL A 301 16.18 15.41 7.04
C VAL A 301 16.99 14.73 8.15
N ALA A 302 16.87 15.21 9.37
CA ALA A 302 17.37 14.53 10.56
C ALA A 302 16.34 13.52 11.08
N ILE A 303 16.77 12.54 11.87
CA ILE A 303 15.84 11.59 12.53
C ILE A 303 14.80 12.33 13.39
N THR A 304 15.17 13.47 13.96
CA THR A 304 14.31 14.33 14.78
C THR A 304 13.23 15.08 14.01
N ASP A 305 13.31 15.12 12.68
CA ASP A 305 12.24 15.67 11.84
C ASP A 305 11.10 14.66 11.66
N LEU A 306 11.36 13.36 11.89
CA LEU A 306 10.37 12.29 11.83
C LEU A 306 9.86 11.91 13.22
N PHE A 307 10.72 11.99 14.23
CA PHE A 307 10.45 11.56 15.61
C PHE A 307 10.78 12.64 16.63
N ASN A 308 9.93 12.83 17.64
CA ASN A 308 10.24 13.68 18.80
C ASN A 308 11.11 12.93 19.83
N GLU A 309 11.41 13.61 20.94
CA GLU A 309 12.21 13.05 22.05
C GLU A 309 11.59 11.81 22.70
N TYR A 310 10.30 11.54 22.55
CA TYR A 310 9.66 10.32 23.06
C TYR A 310 9.66 9.17 22.04
N GLY A 311 10.29 9.37 20.89
CA GLY A 311 10.17 8.47 19.73
C GLY A 311 8.79 8.51 19.07
N GLY A 312 7.92 9.43 19.45
CA GLY A 312 6.60 9.61 18.85
C GLY A 312 6.69 10.35 17.51
N THR A 313 5.73 10.09 16.64
CA THR A 313 5.73 10.59 15.25
C THR A 313 5.46 12.09 15.19
N ILE A 314 6.15 12.81 14.30
CA ILE A 314 5.84 14.22 14.01
C ILE A 314 4.68 14.30 13.01
N VAL A 315 3.51 14.72 13.50
CA VAL A 315 2.29 14.90 12.70
C VAL A 315 2.28 16.27 12.05
N ARG A 316 2.39 16.31 10.72
CA ARG A 316 2.37 17.56 9.94
C ARG A 316 0.97 17.87 9.42
N THR A 317 0.53 19.11 9.62
CA THR A 317 -0.82 19.55 9.22
C THR A 317 -0.83 20.92 8.56
N GLU A 318 -1.85 21.16 7.74
CA GLU A 318 -2.09 22.46 7.13
C GLU A 318 -2.65 23.46 8.15
N ARG A 319 -2.77 24.73 7.74
CA ARG A 319 -3.37 25.79 8.57
C ARG A 319 -4.88 25.59 8.78
N GLY A 320 -5.56 24.91 7.86
CA GLY A 320 -7.01 24.71 7.91
C GLY A 320 -7.45 23.85 9.11
N ILE A 321 -8.45 24.33 9.85
CA ILE A 321 -9.09 23.60 10.94
C ILE A 321 -10.36 22.92 10.44
N LEU A 322 -10.55 21.67 10.84
CA LEU A 322 -11.80 20.94 10.66
C LEU A 322 -12.79 21.39 11.74
N GLN A 323 -13.69 22.28 11.37
CA GLN A 323 -14.63 22.90 12.32
C GLN A 323 -15.76 21.96 12.75
N LYS A 324 -16.17 21.03 11.89
CA LYS A 324 -17.24 20.08 12.14
C LYS A 324 -17.09 18.82 11.30
N GLY A 325 -17.54 17.69 11.83
CA GLY A 325 -17.74 16.47 11.06
C GLY A 325 -19.05 16.54 10.28
N VAL A 326 -19.07 16.02 9.05
CA VAL A 326 -20.26 16.01 8.18
C VAL A 326 -20.33 14.65 7.49
N LEU A 327 -21.50 14.02 7.51
CA LEU A 327 -21.72 12.74 6.84
C LEU A 327 -21.56 12.90 5.33
N GLY A 328 -20.72 12.07 4.71
CA GLY A 328 -20.50 12.09 3.27
C GLY A 328 -21.75 11.66 2.47
N PRO A 329 -21.93 12.16 1.23
CA PRO A 329 -22.98 11.68 0.34
C PRO A 329 -22.87 10.16 0.10
N PRO A 330 -23.99 9.47 -0.14
CA PRO A 330 -24.02 8.00 -0.32
C PRO A 330 -23.31 7.52 -1.59
N SER A 331 -23.11 8.39 -2.58
CA SER A 331 -22.38 8.09 -3.80
C SER A 331 -21.58 9.30 -4.27
N GLY A 332 -20.37 9.05 -4.77
CA GLY A 332 -19.46 10.10 -5.23
C GLY A 332 -18.98 11.02 -4.10
N GLY A 333 -18.93 12.32 -4.40
CA GLY A 333 -18.47 13.37 -3.50
C GLY A 333 -17.01 13.78 -3.73
N THR A 334 -16.63 14.86 -3.08
CA THR A 334 -15.31 15.49 -3.14
C THR A 334 -14.40 14.96 -2.05
N TRP A 335 -13.09 15.11 -2.25
CA TRP A 335 -12.08 14.82 -1.22
C TRP A 335 -12.40 15.54 0.10
N SER A 336 -12.82 16.81 0.03
CA SER A 336 -13.16 17.60 1.22
C SER A 336 -14.35 17.03 2.01
N GLU A 337 -15.32 16.42 1.32
CA GLU A 337 -16.45 15.74 1.96
C GLU A 337 -16.01 14.44 2.62
N GLY A 338 -15.11 13.68 1.98
CA GLY A 338 -14.48 12.50 2.58
C GLY A 338 -13.68 12.81 3.85
N VAL A 339 -12.94 13.91 3.84
CA VAL A 339 -12.23 14.40 5.04
C VAL A 339 -13.22 14.75 6.16
N ARG A 340 -14.31 15.46 5.85
CA ARG A 340 -15.33 15.81 6.87
C ARG A 340 -16.10 14.58 7.38
N ASN A 341 -16.30 13.57 6.54
CA ASN A 341 -16.88 12.28 6.93
C ASN A 341 -15.95 11.51 7.87
N THR A 342 -14.66 11.45 7.54
CA THR A 342 -13.65 10.86 8.43
C THR A 342 -13.54 11.63 9.74
N HIS A 343 -13.64 12.96 9.69
CA HIS A 343 -13.67 13.77 10.90
C HIS A 343 -14.91 13.48 11.77
N LEU A 344 -16.07 13.25 11.16
CA LEU A 344 -17.27 12.83 11.87
C LEU A 344 -17.04 11.51 12.62
N PHE A 345 -16.45 10.51 11.97
CA PHE A 345 -16.04 9.26 12.63
C PHE A 345 -15.13 9.53 13.83
N ASN A 346 -14.09 10.36 13.66
CA ASN A 346 -13.17 10.72 14.74
C ASN A 346 -13.86 11.44 15.91
N ILE A 347 -14.84 12.30 15.64
CA ILE A 347 -15.63 12.98 16.69
C ILE A 347 -16.44 11.95 17.47
N MET A 348 -17.12 11.04 16.78
CA MET A 348 -17.91 10.00 17.43
C MET A 348 -17.02 9.15 18.35
N GLU A 349 -15.87 8.68 17.86
CA GLU A 349 -15.02 7.73 18.60
C GLU A 349 -14.16 8.35 19.71
N LEU A 350 -13.72 9.60 19.56
CA LEU A 350 -12.77 10.23 20.49
C LEU A 350 -13.40 11.32 21.37
N ASP A 351 -14.50 11.94 20.92
CA ASP A 351 -15.10 13.09 21.61
C ASP A 351 -16.46 12.76 22.24
N VAL A 352 -17.26 11.89 21.61
CA VAL A 352 -18.60 11.51 22.08
C VAL A 352 -18.56 10.22 22.90
N LEU A 353 -17.89 9.20 22.39
CA LEU A 353 -17.75 7.92 23.07
C LEU A 353 -16.66 7.98 24.16
N ARG A 354 -16.96 7.38 25.31
CA ARG A 354 -16.02 7.27 26.43
C ARG A 354 -14.81 6.42 26.05
N GLU A 355 -13.68 6.67 26.71
CA GLU A 355 -12.42 5.96 26.55
C GLU A 355 -12.50 4.44 26.79
N ASP A 356 -13.51 4.00 27.55
CA ASP A 356 -13.82 2.60 27.84
C ASP A 356 -14.98 2.04 27.00
N TYR A 357 -15.44 2.74 25.96
CA TYR A 357 -16.55 2.24 25.15
C TYR A 357 -16.15 1.02 24.30
N LEU A 358 -16.90 -0.08 24.47
CA LEU A 358 -16.81 -1.29 23.68
C LEU A 358 -18.21 -1.70 23.22
N PRO A 359 -18.48 -1.84 21.92
CA PRO A 359 -19.78 -2.33 21.44
C PRO A 359 -20.07 -3.73 21.98
N GLU A 360 -21.28 -3.96 22.50
CA GLU A 360 -21.67 -5.25 23.09
C GLU A 360 -21.53 -6.43 22.11
N ALA A 361 -21.77 -6.19 20.81
CA ALA A 361 -21.60 -7.21 19.79
C ALA A 361 -20.14 -7.65 19.67
N LEU A 362 -19.21 -6.69 19.74
CA LEU A 362 -17.77 -6.93 19.66
C LEU A 362 -17.26 -7.59 20.94
N GLU A 363 -17.73 -7.16 22.11
CA GLU A 363 -17.44 -7.81 23.39
C GLU A 363 -17.85 -9.30 23.37
N ARG A 364 -19.09 -9.59 22.93
CA ARG A 364 -19.60 -10.95 22.81
C ARG A 364 -18.79 -11.79 21.84
N GLN A 365 -18.48 -11.24 20.67
CA GLN A 365 -17.67 -11.92 19.65
C GLN A 365 -16.28 -12.28 20.21
N TRP A 366 -15.53 -11.31 20.71
CA TRP A 366 -14.18 -11.55 21.23
C TRP A 366 -14.19 -12.47 22.45
N SER A 367 -15.20 -12.39 23.31
CA SER A 367 -15.34 -13.32 24.44
C SER A 367 -15.51 -14.77 23.96
N ALA A 368 -16.34 -15.00 22.94
CA ALA A 368 -16.54 -16.32 22.36
C ALA A 368 -15.26 -16.86 21.68
N GLU A 369 -14.57 -16.02 20.90
CA GLU A 369 -13.31 -16.38 20.25
C GLU A 369 -12.21 -16.74 21.27
N ARG A 370 -12.13 -16.01 22.39
CA ARG A 370 -11.17 -16.31 23.47
C ARG A 370 -11.45 -17.67 24.11
N VAL A 371 -12.71 -17.96 24.42
CA VAL A 371 -13.11 -19.28 24.95
C VAL A 371 -12.72 -20.40 23.97
N GLN A 372 -12.98 -20.22 22.68
CA GLN A 372 -12.60 -21.19 21.64
C GLN A 372 -11.09 -21.43 21.56
N ARG A 373 -10.27 -20.40 21.81
CA ARG A 373 -8.81 -20.50 21.80
C ARG A 373 -8.20 -21.01 23.12
N GLY A 374 -9.02 -21.32 24.13
CA GLY A 374 -8.52 -21.66 25.47
C GLY A 374 -7.86 -20.49 26.20
N ALA A 375 -8.06 -19.26 25.72
CA ALA A 375 -7.55 -18.04 26.33
C ALA A 375 -8.38 -17.70 27.57
N SER A 376 -7.74 -17.55 28.73
CA SER A 376 -8.41 -17.43 30.03
C SER A 376 -7.99 -16.20 30.86
N GLY A 377 -6.95 -15.46 30.45
CA GLY A 377 -6.37 -14.37 31.26
C GLY A 377 -6.27 -13.03 30.54
N ALA A 378 -6.26 -11.91 31.27
CA ALA A 378 -6.17 -10.55 30.72
C ALA A 378 -4.91 -10.28 29.86
N GLY A 379 -3.92 -11.18 29.85
CA GLY A 379 -2.73 -11.10 28.99
C GLY A 379 -2.91 -11.65 27.57
N ASP A 380 -4.02 -12.34 27.28
CA ASP A 380 -4.25 -12.95 25.97
C ASP A 380 -4.63 -11.88 24.94
N ARG A 381 -3.78 -11.70 23.92
CA ARG A 381 -3.96 -10.69 22.87
C ARG A 381 -5.24 -10.91 22.07
N VAL A 382 -5.91 -9.82 21.71
CA VAL A 382 -6.94 -9.80 20.65
C VAL A 382 -6.23 -9.47 19.34
N PRO A 383 -5.98 -10.44 18.44
CA PRO A 383 -5.29 -10.16 17.19
C PRO A 383 -6.20 -9.39 16.23
N PRO A 384 -5.62 -8.62 15.28
CA PRO A 384 -6.37 -8.09 14.16
C PRO A 384 -7.09 -9.19 13.38
N ILE A 385 -8.20 -8.84 12.75
CA ILE A 385 -8.91 -9.76 11.86
C ILE A 385 -7.94 -10.31 10.80
N ALA A 386 -8.01 -11.62 10.58
CA ALA A 386 -7.22 -12.26 9.53
C ALA A 386 -7.62 -11.65 8.18
N LEU A 387 -6.63 -11.46 7.30
CA LEU A 387 -6.81 -10.68 6.08
C LEU A 387 -8.00 -11.19 5.24
N ASN A 388 -8.11 -12.52 5.08
CA ASN A 388 -9.16 -13.12 4.26
C ASN A 388 -10.51 -13.27 4.99
N ASP A 389 -10.58 -13.04 6.29
CA ASP A 389 -11.84 -13.07 7.05
C ASP A 389 -12.56 -11.72 7.02
N MET A 390 -11.88 -10.65 6.57
CA MET A 390 -12.48 -9.33 6.39
C MET A 390 -13.69 -9.36 5.45
N VAL A 391 -13.72 -10.26 4.46
CA VAL A 391 -14.87 -10.37 3.55
C VAL A 391 -16.12 -10.83 4.28
N ASP A 392 -16.01 -11.82 5.16
CA ASP A 392 -17.14 -12.30 5.96
C ASP A 392 -17.60 -11.21 6.94
N ALA A 393 -16.66 -10.48 7.55
CA ALA A 393 -16.98 -9.36 8.44
C ALA A 393 -17.75 -8.24 7.72
N ALA A 394 -17.34 -7.89 6.49
CA ALA A 394 -18.01 -6.87 5.70
C ALA A 394 -19.45 -7.25 5.30
N TYR A 395 -19.72 -8.52 5.00
CA TYR A 395 -21.07 -9.00 4.71
C TYR A 395 -21.93 -9.18 5.96
N ALA A 396 -21.32 -9.52 7.09
CA ALA A 396 -22.02 -9.73 8.36
C ALA A 396 -22.38 -8.41 9.07
N HIS A 397 -21.70 -7.31 8.74
CA HIS A 397 -21.83 -6.04 9.45
C HIS A 397 -22.15 -4.88 8.51
N VAL A 398 -23.19 -4.13 8.85
CA VAL A 398 -23.45 -2.80 8.29
C VAL A 398 -23.10 -1.78 9.37
N PRO A 399 -22.16 -0.83 9.12
CA PRO A 399 -21.81 0.20 10.08
C PRO A 399 -23.03 0.96 10.57
N ALA A 400 -23.03 1.30 11.86
CA ALA A 400 -24.07 2.14 12.44
C ALA A 400 -24.16 3.48 11.69
N SER A 401 -25.37 4.01 11.50
CA SER A 401 -25.54 5.32 10.89
C SER A 401 -24.91 6.39 11.79
N MET A 402 -23.97 7.16 11.25
CA MET A 402 -23.48 8.36 11.91
C MET A 402 -24.50 9.50 11.78
N PRO A 403 -24.53 10.46 12.73
CA PRO A 403 -25.39 11.63 12.62
C PRO A 403 -24.98 12.50 11.40
N PRO A 404 -25.87 13.35 10.86
CA PRO A 404 -25.54 14.18 9.70
C PRO A 404 -24.34 15.12 9.93
N THR A 405 -24.18 15.58 11.17
CA THR A 405 -23.09 16.48 11.58
C THR A 405 -22.77 16.27 13.06
N ALA A 406 -21.54 16.58 13.46
CA ALA A 406 -21.14 16.67 14.86
C ALA A 406 -20.07 17.76 15.05
N LEU A 407 -20.01 18.34 16.25
CA LEU A 407 -18.98 19.31 16.62
C LEU A 407 -17.87 18.63 17.41
N PRO A 408 -16.59 18.92 17.10
CA PRO A 408 -15.48 18.30 17.80
C PRO A 408 -15.28 18.93 19.19
N ARG A 409 -14.91 18.10 20.16
CA ARG A 409 -14.37 18.55 21.45
C ARG A 409 -12.93 19.02 21.31
N ARG A 410 -12.16 18.39 20.41
CA ARG A 410 -10.76 18.73 20.12
C ARG A 410 -10.60 19.22 18.68
N HIS A 411 -9.94 20.36 18.49
CA HIS A 411 -9.58 20.83 17.16
C HIS A 411 -8.70 19.81 16.43
N ARG A 412 -9.05 19.55 15.18
CA ARG A 412 -8.29 18.72 14.25
C ARG A 412 -8.05 19.52 12.98
N ARG A 413 -6.96 19.22 12.27
CA ARG A 413 -6.52 19.99 11.10
C ARG A 413 -6.50 19.13 9.85
N TYR A 414 -6.45 19.78 8.70
CA TYR A 414 -6.16 19.10 7.45
C TYR A 414 -4.76 18.48 7.48
N ALA A 415 -4.65 17.21 7.12
CA ALA A 415 -3.35 16.55 7.00
C ALA A 415 -2.57 17.17 5.83
N THR A 416 -1.27 17.39 6.03
CA THR A 416 -0.40 17.88 4.96
C THR A 416 -0.12 16.77 3.96
N HIS A 417 -0.04 17.10 2.67
CA HIS A 417 0.46 16.19 1.63
C HIS A 417 1.99 16.11 1.72
N ALA A 418 2.48 15.28 2.62
CA ALA A 418 3.91 15.03 2.88
C ALA A 418 4.07 13.60 3.42
N PRO A 419 5.30 13.08 3.56
CA PRO A 419 5.52 11.76 4.12
C PRO A 419 4.83 11.61 5.49
N PHE A 420 4.05 10.54 5.64
CA PHE A 420 3.38 10.22 6.89
C PHE A 420 4.21 9.22 7.68
N VAL A 421 4.42 9.47 8.98
CA VAL A 421 5.14 8.55 9.85
C VAL A 421 4.12 7.83 10.73
N TYR A 422 4.03 6.50 10.59
CA TYR A 422 2.98 5.68 11.17
C TYR A 422 3.51 4.67 12.17
N CYS A 423 3.00 4.71 13.41
CA CYS A 423 3.14 3.63 14.37
C CYS A 423 2.29 2.42 13.94
N THR A 424 2.94 1.31 13.64
CA THR A 424 2.31 0.09 13.10
C THR A 424 1.28 -0.49 14.08
N ASN A 425 1.51 -0.37 15.39
CA ASN A 425 0.56 -0.83 16.40
C ASN A 425 -0.76 -0.04 16.40
N MET A 426 -0.76 1.24 15.97
CA MET A 426 -2.01 1.99 15.84
C MET A 426 -2.88 1.41 14.71
N HIS A 427 -2.28 1.04 13.58
CA HIS A 427 -3.01 0.34 12.51
C HIS A 427 -3.56 -1.01 12.97
N ARG A 428 -2.77 -1.77 13.74
CA ARG A 428 -3.25 -3.03 14.34
C ARG A 428 -4.45 -2.80 15.24
N PHE A 429 -4.40 -1.79 16.11
CA PHE A 429 -5.54 -1.42 16.95
C PHE A 429 -6.77 -1.04 16.11
N LEU A 430 -6.62 -0.15 15.13
CA LEU A 430 -7.71 0.29 14.28
C LEU A 430 -8.35 -0.88 13.51
N GLN A 431 -7.53 -1.76 12.92
CA GLN A 431 -7.98 -2.96 12.20
C GLN A 431 -8.47 -4.10 13.10
N THR A 432 -8.33 -3.97 14.43
CA THR A 432 -8.93 -4.89 15.40
C THR A 432 -10.24 -4.31 15.90
N ARG A 433 -10.22 -3.08 16.44
CA ARG A 433 -11.37 -2.41 17.06
C ARG A 433 -12.44 -1.96 16.06
N TYR A 434 -12.03 -1.57 14.86
CA TYR A 434 -12.88 -1.08 13.78
C TYR A 434 -12.81 -1.99 12.54
N ALA A 435 -12.53 -3.28 12.76
CA ALA A 435 -12.37 -4.27 11.70
C ALA A 435 -13.56 -4.28 10.73
N ALA A 436 -14.78 -4.17 11.28
CA ALA A 436 -16.01 -4.26 10.51
C ALA A 436 -16.24 -3.02 9.64
N GLU A 437 -15.92 -1.83 10.13
CA GLU A 437 -16.03 -0.55 9.41
C GLU A 437 -14.99 -0.48 8.27
N PHE A 438 -13.75 -0.88 8.54
CA PHE A 438 -12.68 -0.93 7.53
C PHE A 438 -12.97 -2.00 6.47
N ALA A 439 -13.49 -3.17 6.89
CA ALA A 439 -13.92 -4.22 5.98
C ALA A 439 -15.11 -3.78 5.12
N TYR A 440 -16.11 -3.11 5.70
CA TYR A 440 -17.26 -2.56 4.97
C TYR A 440 -16.81 -1.55 3.91
N ASN A 441 -15.96 -0.58 4.28
CA ASN A 441 -15.38 0.36 3.32
C ASN A 441 -14.62 -0.36 2.22
N SER A 442 -13.77 -1.33 2.57
CA SER A 442 -13.01 -2.10 1.60
C SER A 442 -13.92 -2.80 0.59
N LEU A 443 -14.98 -3.49 1.04
CA LEU A 443 -15.91 -4.24 0.19
C LEU A 443 -16.80 -3.31 -0.66
N HIS A 444 -17.31 -2.23 -0.08
CA HIS A 444 -18.33 -1.39 -0.71
C HIS A 444 -17.76 -0.22 -1.53
N HIS A 445 -16.55 0.25 -1.22
CA HIS A 445 -15.90 1.38 -1.89
C HIS A 445 -14.63 0.91 -2.60
N ARG A 446 -14.78 0.30 -3.78
CA ARG A 446 -13.63 -0.07 -4.66
C ARG A 446 -13.06 1.11 -5.44
N ARG A 447 -13.67 2.28 -5.27
CA ARG A 447 -13.27 3.57 -5.81
C ARG A 447 -13.63 4.63 -4.79
N ARG A 448 -12.87 5.73 -4.84
CA ARG A 448 -13.00 6.86 -3.93
C ARG A 448 -14.47 7.23 -3.70
N SER A 449 -14.82 7.26 -2.43
CA SER A 449 -16.13 7.63 -1.91
C SER A 449 -15.95 8.69 -0.84
N ALA A 450 -16.84 9.69 -0.79
CA ALA A 450 -16.85 10.62 0.33
C ALA A 450 -17.26 9.96 1.66
N ARG A 451 -17.59 8.66 1.66
CA ARG A 451 -17.82 7.86 2.87
C ARG A 451 -16.63 7.01 3.29
N ASP A 452 -15.49 7.06 2.59
CA ASP A 452 -14.30 6.36 3.06
C ASP A 452 -13.78 6.95 4.38
N LEU A 453 -13.01 6.12 5.10
CA LEU A 453 -12.19 6.54 6.22
C LEU A 453 -10.77 6.80 5.72
N TYR A 454 -10.37 8.07 5.75
CA TYR A 454 -9.09 8.51 5.22
C TYR A 454 -8.02 8.29 6.29
N VAL A 455 -7.11 7.35 6.03
CA VAL A 455 -6.15 6.83 7.01
C VAL A 455 -5.32 7.93 7.69
N PRO A 456 -4.75 8.94 6.99
CA PRO A 456 -3.98 9.99 7.66
C PRO A 456 -4.81 10.74 8.72
N PHE A 457 -6.10 10.96 8.45
CA PHE A 457 -6.99 11.68 9.35
C PHE A 457 -7.45 10.84 10.53
N VAL A 458 -7.70 9.54 10.32
CA VAL A 458 -7.99 8.61 11.43
C VAL A 458 -6.74 8.47 12.30
N TYR A 459 -5.60 8.12 11.70
CA TYR A 459 -4.34 7.94 12.41
C TYR A 459 -3.95 9.18 13.21
N ASN A 460 -3.92 10.37 12.59
CA ASN A 460 -3.55 11.61 13.27
C ASN A 460 -4.48 11.93 14.44
N ALA A 461 -5.78 11.64 14.33
CA ALA A 461 -6.70 11.86 15.44
C ALA A 461 -6.42 10.92 16.62
N PHE A 462 -6.18 9.63 16.37
CA PHE A 462 -5.93 8.64 17.41
C PHE A 462 -4.55 8.78 18.05
N ILE A 463 -3.48 9.00 17.26
CA ILE A 463 -2.12 9.11 17.80
C ILE A 463 -1.96 10.35 18.69
N MET A 464 -2.65 11.44 18.36
CA MET A 464 -2.63 12.68 19.13
C MET A 464 -3.55 12.66 20.36
N ALA A 465 -4.56 11.77 20.37
CA ALA A 465 -5.50 11.67 21.48
C ALA A 465 -5.19 10.50 22.41
N ARG A 466 -5.05 9.27 21.90
CA ARG A 466 -4.99 8.03 22.69
C ARG A 466 -3.90 7.07 22.17
N PRO A 467 -2.62 7.48 22.13
CA PRO A 467 -1.52 6.64 21.60
C PRO A 467 -1.32 5.32 22.39
N TRP A 468 -1.78 5.27 23.64
CA TRP A 468 -1.77 4.08 24.49
C TRP A 468 -2.76 2.98 24.04
N GLN A 469 -3.83 3.32 23.29
CA GLN A 469 -4.77 2.32 22.77
C GLN A 469 -4.14 1.37 21.75
N ALA A 470 -3.04 1.80 21.12
CA ALA A 470 -2.27 0.97 20.21
C ALA A 470 -1.60 -0.23 20.90
N SER A 471 -1.49 -0.24 22.24
CA SER A 471 -0.90 -1.37 22.95
C SER A 471 -1.69 -2.65 22.69
N PRO A 472 -1.02 -3.78 22.39
CA PRO A 472 -1.66 -5.08 22.29
C PRO A 472 -2.28 -5.55 23.63
N LYS A 473 -1.98 -4.87 24.75
CA LYS A 473 -2.58 -5.12 26.06
C LYS A 473 -3.90 -4.38 26.28
N PHE A 474 -4.18 -3.32 25.50
CA PHE A 474 -5.32 -2.46 25.77
C PHE A 474 -6.67 -3.14 25.49
N LEU A 475 -6.85 -3.78 24.34
CA LEU A 475 -8.12 -4.46 24.03
C LEU A 475 -8.43 -5.64 24.98
N PRO A 476 -7.45 -6.50 25.35
CA PRO A 476 -7.63 -7.48 26.42
C PRO A 476 -8.03 -6.86 27.77
N TYR A 477 -7.37 -5.76 28.16
CA TYR A 477 -7.73 -5.01 29.36
C TYR A 477 -9.16 -4.48 29.29
N LEU A 478 -9.57 -3.90 28.15
CA LEU A 478 -10.90 -3.34 27.94
C LEU A 478 -11.98 -4.42 28.06
N LEU A 479 -11.76 -5.59 27.47
CA LEU A 479 -12.65 -6.75 27.63
C LEU A 479 -12.82 -7.17 29.09
N GLU A 480 -11.72 -7.24 29.84
CA GLU A 480 -11.76 -7.62 31.26
C GLU A 480 -12.45 -6.53 32.11
N LEU A 481 -12.25 -5.25 31.81
CA LEU A 481 -12.94 -4.14 32.47
C LEU A 481 -14.46 -4.25 32.29
N HIS A 482 -14.94 -4.54 31.08
CA HIS A 482 -16.37 -4.74 30.81
C HIS A 482 -16.93 -5.97 31.54
N ARG A 483 -16.19 -7.09 31.51
CA ARG A 483 -16.54 -8.29 32.26
C ARG A 483 -16.64 -8.03 33.76
N SER A 484 -15.66 -7.34 34.34
CA SER A 484 -15.59 -7.00 35.75
C SER A 484 -16.76 -6.12 36.18
N ARG A 485 -17.11 -5.10 35.38
CA ARG A 485 -18.27 -4.23 35.61
C ARG A 485 -19.60 -4.99 35.59
N ARG A 486 -19.79 -5.92 34.64
CA ARG A 486 -20.97 -6.80 34.61
C ARG A 486 -21.08 -7.68 35.86
N GLN A 487 -19.95 -7.98 36.51
CA GLN A 487 -19.88 -8.74 37.77
C GLN A 487 -19.90 -7.84 39.03
N GLY A 488 -19.98 -6.52 38.89
CA GLY A 488 -19.97 -5.57 40.00
C GLY A 488 -18.60 -5.36 40.67
N ARG A 489 -17.49 -5.58 39.96
CA ARG A 489 -16.11 -5.58 40.51
C ARG A 489 -15.22 -4.43 39.98
N ALA A 490 -15.82 -3.31 39.59
CA ALA A 490 -15.18 -2.26 38.78
C ALA A 490 -13.91 -1.60 39.40
N ASP A 491 -13.79 -1.55 40.73
CA ASP A 491 -12.75 -0.76 41.41
C ASP A 491 -11.41 -1.50 41.61
N ALA A 492 -11.32 -2.78 41.23
CA ALA A 492 -10.18 -3.65 41.51
C ALA A 492 -9.51 -4.23 40.25
N MET A 493 -9.45 -3.48 39.16
CA MET A 493 -8.69 -3.90 37.98
C MET A 493 -7.20 -4.05 38.32
N PRO A 494 -6.54 -5.16 37.93
CA PRO A 494 -5.11 -5.33 38.19
C PRO A 494 -4.27 -4.30 37.43
N PRO A 495 -3.11 -3.89 37.99
CA PRO A 495 -2.19 -3.00 37.31
C PRO A 495 -1.82 -3.51 35.92
N THR A 496 -2.06 -2.70 34.89
CA THR A 496 -1.75 -3.00 33.49
C THR A 496 -0.77 -1.94 32.96
N PRO A 497 0.54 -2.23 32.96
CA PRO A 497 1.54 -1.28 32.48
C PRO A 497 1.63 -1.29 30.95
N ILE A 498 1.53 -0.11 30.34
CA ILE A 498 1.77 0.15 28.93
C ILE A 498 2.94 1.13 28.81
N VAL A 499 3.94 0.75 28.01
CA VAL A 499 5.07 1.62 27.66
C VAL A 499 4.80 2.28 26.31
N LEU A 500 4.94 3.60 26.21
CA LEU A 500 4.75 4.35 24.97
C LEU A 500 6.07 4.49 24.22
N ASP A 501 6.47 3.42 23.55
CA ASP A 501 7.77 3.31 22.88
C ASP A 501 7.69 2.78 21.44
N ASN A 502 6.51 2.70 20.83
CA ASN A 502 6.19 2.09 19.54
C ASN A 502 6.32 0.57 19.46
N VAL A 503 6.78 -0.12 20.52
CA VAL A 503 6.81 -1.59 20.58
C VAL A 503 5.60 -2.11 21.33
N ASP A 504 5.26 -1.49 22.46
CA ASP A 504 4.02 -1.74 23.20
C ASP A 504 2.92 -0.77 22.75
N GLY A 505 2.76 0.40 23.39
CA GLY A 505 1.94 1.49 22.87
C GLY A 505 2.73 2.41 21.93
N CYS A 506 2.06 3.29 21.19
CA CYS A 506 2.78 4.25 20.35
C CYS A 506 3.40 5.38 21.17
N GLY A 507 4.57 5.86 20.75
CA GLY A 507 5.20 7.05 21.34
C GLY A 507 4.28 8.28 21.22
N PRO A 508 4.20 9.16 22.24
CA PRO A 508 3.39 10.36 22.18
C PRO A 508 3.81 11.26 21.01
N ALA A 509 2.89 11.55 20.09
CA ALA A 509 3.18 12.36 18.90
C ALA A 509 3.21 13.87 19.18
N SER A 510 3.89 14.62 18.30
CA SER A 510 3.89 16.10 18.32
C SER A 510 3.27 16.66 17.04
N LEU A 511 2.57 17.79 17.14
CA LEU A 511 1.98 18.48 16.00
C LEU A 511 2.93 19.57 15.45
N ARG A 512 3.07 19.60 14.14
CA ARG A 512 3.69 20.67 13.35
C ARG A 512 2.67 21.18 12.31
N GLY A 513 1.95 22.23 12.66
CA GLY A 513 0.79 22.73 11.91
C GLY A 513 1.02 24.06 11.19
N GLY A 514 0.25 24.31 10.14
CA GLY A 514 0.34 25.56 9.41
C GLY A 514 1.51 25.63 8.44
N PHE A 515 1.67 26.77 7.78
CA PHE A 515 2.63 26.91 6.68
C PHE A 515 4.08 26.97 7.16
N MET A 516 4.34 27.60 8.31
CA MET A 516 5.68 27.74 8.87
C MET A 516 6.15 26.45 9.55
N ALA A 517 5.38 25.94 10.51
CA ALA A 517 5.85 24.81 11.33
C ALA A 517 5.78 23.45 10.64
N SER A 518 4.85 23.24 9.70
CA SER A 518 4.82 21.97 8.95
C SER A 518 6.04 21.79 8.04
N GLU A 519 6.66 22.90 7.62
CA GLU A 519 7.75 22.94 6.65
C GLU A 519 7.42 22.20 5.35
N CYS A 520 6.17 22.29 4.92
CA CYS A 520 5.69 21.61 3.72
C CYS A 520 5.05 22.55 2.70
N VAL A 521 5.25 22.26 1.43
CA VAL A 521 4.56 22.95 0.32
C VAL A 521 3.74 21.96 -0.49
N PHE A 522 2.42 22.18 -0.51
CA PHE A 522 1.54 21.57 -1.50
C PHE A 522 1.57 22.33 -2.81
N ALA A 523 1.71 21.58 -3.90
CA ALA A 523 1.66 22.07 -5.27
C ALA A 523 0.81 21.17 -6.16
N LYS A 524 0.25 21.77 -7.22
CA LYS A 524 -0.45 21.07 -8.30
C LYS A 524 -0.05 21.69 -9.63
N PHE A 525 0.52 20.89 -10.52
CA PHE A 525 0.81 21.34 -11.89
C PHE A 525 -0.44 21.24 -12.75
N LEU A 526 -0.59 22.17 -13.70
CA LEU A 526 -1.70 22.28 -14.64
C LEU A 526 -1.17 22.35 -16.07
N ASP A 527 -2.06 22.27 -17.07
CA ASP A 527 -1.68 22.46 -18.47
C ASP A 527 -1.17 23.88 -18.78
N ASN A 528 -1.46 24.85 -17.89
CA ASN A 528 -0.91 26.20 -17.98
C ASN A 528 0.51 26.24 -17.38
N THR A 529 1.52 26.22 -18.25
CA THR A 529 2.94 26.21 -17.87
C THR A 529 3.39 27.47 -17.14
N THR A 530 2.79 28.63 -17.43
CA THR A 530 3.05 29.90 -16.69
C THR A 530 2.59 29.80 -15.24
N SER A 531 1.43 29.21 -14.97
CA SER A 531 0.98 28.97 -13.58
C SER A 531 1.91 28.02 -12.83
N ASN A 532 2.48 27.04 -13.52
CA ASN A 532 3.44 26.11 -12.93
C ASN A 532 4.77 26.80 -12.59
N GLU A 533 5.20 27.82 -13.32
CA GLU A 533 6.42 28.59 -12.97
C GLU A 533 6.29 29.27 -11.61
N ALA A 534 5.11 29.82 -11.29
CA ALA A 534 4.85 30.39 -9.97
C ALA A 534 4.93 29.33 -8.85
N VAL A 535 4.52 28.09 -9.15
CA VAL A 535 4.65 26.96 -8.22
C VAL A 535 6.12 26.58 -8.02
N VAL A 536 6.89 26.47 -9.10
CA VAL A 536 8.34 26.19 -9.07
C VAL A 536 9.07 27.25 -8.24
N GLU A 537 8.80 28.52 -8.50
CA GLU A 537 9.42 29.63 -7.80
C GLU A 537 9.03 29.65 -6.32
N ARG A 538 7.76 29.33 -5.98
CA ARG A 538 7.35 29.19 -4.58
C ARG A 538 8.12 28.10 -3.86
N VAL A 539 8.31 26.91 -4.46
CA VAL A 539 9.11 25.83 -3.84
C VAL A 539 10.55 26.30 -3.62
N ARG A 540 11.12 27.04 -4.59
CA ARG A 540 12.48 27.60 -4.48
C ARG A 540 12.60 28.62 -3.36
N GLN A 541 11.68 29.58 -3.28
CA GLN A 541 11.71 30.66 -2.30
C GLN A 541 11.44 30.18 -0.87
N VAL A 542 10.47 29.29 -0.70
CA VAL A 542 10.09 28.77 0.61
C VAL A 542 11.15 27.79 1.13
N ASN A 543 11.78 27.04 0.22
CA ASN A 543 12.74 25.99 0.53
C ASN A 543 12.27 25.07 1.69
N PRO A 544 11.08 24.44 1.54
CA PRO A 544 10.46 23.65 2.60
C PRO A 544 11.32 22.41 2.94
N LEU A 545 10.97 21.69 4.02
CA LEU A 545 11.54 20.37 4.29
C LEU A 545 11.01 19.33 3.30
N TYR A 546 9.70 19.36 3.04
CA TYR A 546 9.04 18.50 2.05
C TYR A 546 8.19 19.32 1.08
N PHE A 547 8.02 18.82 -0.14
CA PHE A 547 6.96 19.30 -1.01
C PHE A 547 6.33 18.13 -1.76
N ASN A 548 5.12 18.32 -2.27
CA ASN A 548 4.49 17.38 -3.17
C ASN A 548 3.99 18.10 -4.43
N ILE A 549 3.93 17.39 -5.56
CA ILE A 549 3.38 17.94 -6.81
C ILE A 549 2.33 16.99 -7.37
N ASN A 550 1.05 17.33 -7.19
CA ASN A 550 -0.02 16.58 -7.83
C ASN A 550 -0.06 16.90 -9.34
N ALA A 551 -0.09 15.87 -10.17
CA ALA A 551 -0.31 16.00 -11.61
C ALA A 551 -1.78 16.37 -11.90
N GLY A 552 -2.01 17.58 -12.39
CA GLY A 552 -3.32 18.11 -12.79
C GLY A 552 -3.38 18.53 -14.27
N PHE A 553 -2.52 17.95 -15.09
CA PHE A 553 -2.29 18.33 -16.49
C PHE A 553 -2.43 17.12 -17.42
N SER A 554 -2.58 17.37 -18.72
CA SER A 554 -2.72 16.34 -19.76
C SER A 554 -1.75 16.51 -20.93
N SER A 555 -1.20 17.71 -21.12
CA SER A 555 -0.26 18.07 -22.17
C SER A 555 1.11 17.42 -21.96
N ALA A 556 1.85 17.23 -23.07
CA ALA A 556 3.24 16.81 -23.03
C ALA A 556 4.15 17.93 -22.50
N GLU A 557 3.84 19.19 -22.83
CA GLU A 557 4.61 20.36 -22.42
C GLU A 557 4.66 20.54 -20.89
N ALA A 558 3.51 20.44 -20.21
CA ALA A 558 3.45 20.49 -18.75
C ALA A 558 4.18 19.30 -18.10
N ALA A 559 4.10 18.11 -18.72
CA ALA A 559 4.85 16.94 -18.28
C ALA A 559 6.37 17.18 -18.36
N ASP A 560 6.85 17.72 -19.49
CA ASP A 560 8.26 18.03 -19.70
C ASP A 560 8.74 19.18 -18.80
N GLN A 561 7.89 20.13 -18.47
CA GLN A 561 8.18 21.16 -17.48
C GLN A 561 8.38 20.55 -16.08
N LEU A 562 7.50 19.64 -15.66
CA LEU A 562 7.63 18.92 -14.38
C LEU A 562 8.92 18.10 -14.34
N ARG A 563 9.19 17.30 -15.38
CA ARG A 563 10.44 16.50 -15.48
C ARG A 563 11.68 17.38 -15.38
N ARG A 564 11.74 18.51 -16.10
CA ARG A 564 12.87 19.45 -16.03
C ARG A 564 13.03 20.04 -14.64
N PHE A 565 11.94 20.42 -13.98
CA PHE A 565 11.98 20.92 -12.62
C PHE A 565 12.53 19.87 -11.65
N LEU A 566 11.97 18.66 -11.65
CA LEU A 566 12.39 17.57 -10.77
C LEU A 566 13.84 17.14 -11.03
N HIS A 567 14.23 17.02 -12.30
CA HIS A 567 15.60 16.67 -12.68
C HIS A 567 16.60 17.75 -12.27
N GLY A 568 16.26 19.03 -12.44
CA GLY A 568 17.10 20.13 -11.97
C GLY A 568 17.26 20.15 -10.44
N LYS A 569 16.26 19.64 -9.70
CA LYS A 569 16.28 19.59 -8.24
C LYS A 569 17.02 18.38 -7.68
N PHE A 570 16.85 17.24 -8.33
CA PHE A 570 17.44 15.95 -7.94
C PHE A 570 18.19 15.35 -9.14
N PRO A 571 19.31 15.96 -9.56
CA PRO A 571 20.01 15.59 -10.78
C PRO A 571 20.71 14.24 -10.66
N THR A 572 21.15 13.87 -9.47
CA THR A 572 21.92 12.66 -9.18
C THR A 572 21.01 11.43 -9.23
N PRO A 573 21.22 10.49 -10.18
CA PRO A 573 20.56 9.20 -10.19
C PRO A 573 20.87 8.37 -8.94
N VAL A 574 19.92 7.54 -8.50
CA VAL A 574 20.19 6.50 -7.50
C VAL A 574 20.93 5.34 -8.13
N TYR A 575 21.63 4.53 -7.32
CA TYR A 575 22.44 3.39 -7.79
C TYR A 575 21.63 2.45 -8.72
N LEU A 576 20.36 2.23 -8.37
CA LEU A 576 19.43 1.32 -9.04
C LEU A 576 18.94 1.81 -10.40
N GLU A 577 19.30 3.01 -10.88
CA GLU A 577 18.83 3.48 -12.17
C GLU A 577 19.57 2.85 -13.36
N VAL A 578 18.81 2.57 -14.42
CA VAL A 578 19.35 2.22 -15.75
C VAL A 578 20.19 3.39 -16.26
N GLY A 579 21.39 3.10 -16.76
CA GLY A 579 22.30 4.12 -17.28
C GLY A 579 23.15 4.84 -16.23
N GLY A 580 23.03 4.48 -14.95
CA GLY A 580 24.01 4.75 -13.89
C GLY A 580 23.75 5.99 -13.01
N ALA A 581 24.20 5.89 -11.75
CA ALA A 581 24.51 7.02 -10.87
C ALA A 581 25.96 7.45 -11.07
N PRO A 582 26.30 8.76 -11.07
CA PRO A 582 27.67 9.18 -10.98
C PRO A 582 28.25 8.63 -9.67
N PRO A 583 29.53 8.25 -9.65
CA PRO A 583 30.15 7.70 -8.46
C PRO A 583 30.03 8.66 -7.25
N PRO A 584 30.06 8.13 -6.02
CA PRO A 584 30.03 8.96 -4.81
C PRO A 584 31.15 10.00 -4.85
N GLY A 585 30.78 11.28 -4.77
CA GLY A 585 31.70 12.42 -4.82
C GLY A 585 31.62 13.28 -6.09
N GLU A 586 30.92 12.85 -7.14
CA GLU A 586 30.64 13.67 -8.33
C GLU A 586 29.17 14.13 -8.31
N GLY A 587 28.93 15.29 -7.68
CA GLY A 587 27.61 15.93 -7.64
C GLY A 587 27.59 17.41 -7.26
N LEU A 588 28.77 18.02 -7.01
CA LEU A 588 28.88 19.46 -6.77
C LEU A 588 29.72 20.07 -7.90
N VAL A 589 29.02 20.66 -8.86
CA VAL A 589 29.63 21.59 -9.82
C VAL A 589 29.42 22.97 -9.25
N ASP A 590 30.47 23.59 -8.71
CA ASP A 590 30.43 25.02 -8.44
C ASP A 590 30.30 25.77 -9.77
N GLY A 591 29.57 26.89 -9.76
CA GLY A 591 29.19 27.68 -10.94
C GLY A 591 30.33 28.28 -11.78
N ALA A 592 31.57 27.79 -11.63
CA ALA A 592 32.75 28.16 -12.38
C ALA A 592 33.29 27.03 -13.31
N GLY A 593 32.67 25.84 -13.34
CA GLY A 593 33.00 24.82 -14.34
C GLY A 593 34.36 24.12 -14.17
N GLU A 594 34.91 24.08 -12.95
CA GLU A 594 36.12 23.30 -12.65
C GLU A 594 35.76 22.06 -11.81
N VAL A 595 36.12 20.87 -12.30
CA VAL A 595 35.89 19.59 -11.63
C VAL A 595 36.88 19.46 -10.47
N VAL A 596 36.45 19.76 -9.25
CA VAL A 596 37.23 19.50 -8.03
C VAL A 596 36.94 18.07 -7.58
N GLY A 597 37.77 17.12 -8.02
CA GLY A 597 37.66 15.72 -7.61
C GLY A 597 38.11 14.74 -8.69
N GLY A 598 39.40 14.74 -9.02
CA GLY A 598 39.93 13.86 -10.05
C GLY A 598 39.82 12.36 -9.70
N ARG A 599 38.97 11.62 -10.41
CA ARG A 599 39.21 10.19 -10.65
C ARG A 599 39.95 10.00 -11.97
N THR A 600 40.98 9.17 -11.94
CA THR A 600 41.67 8.69 -13.15
C THR A 600 40.71 7.89 -14.02
N ARG A 601 40.80 8.00 -15.35
CA ARG A 601 40.05 7.23 -16.37
C ARG A 601 39.95 5.72 -16.07
N ALA A 602 40.96 5.16 -15.40
CA ALA A 602 41.02 3.76 -14.96
C ALA A 602 39.95 3.38 -13.90
N ALA A 603 39.64 4.26 -12.95
CA ALA A 603 38.64 4.00 -11.91
C ALA A 603 37.20 3.99 -12.49
N GLY A 604 36.93 4.86 -13.47
CA GLY A 604 35.69 4.84 -14.24
C GLY A 604 35.55 3.58 -15.09
N ALA A 605 36.64 3.16 -15.75
CA ALA A 605 36.64 1.91 -16.54
C ALA A 605 36.40 0.66 -15.67
N ALA A 606 36.97 0.60 -14.46
CA ALA A 606 36.74 -0.51 -13.54
C ALA A 606 35.29 -0.60 -13.06
N ALA A 607 34.66 0.54 -12.75
CA ALA A 607 33.24 0.60 -12.36
C ALA A 607 32.31 0.16 -13.50
N ALA A 608 32.59 0.59 -14.74
CA ALA A 608 31.84 0.17 -15.92
C ALA A 608 31.97 -1.34 -16.16
N ALA A 609 33.17 -1.90 -15.99
CA ALA A 609 33.40 -3.34 -16.12
C ALA A 609 32.68 -4.16 -15.03
N GLU A 610 32.60 -3.65 -13.79
CA GLU A 610 31.82 -4.28 -12.70
C GLU A 610 30.32 -4.30 -13.04
N GLU A 611 29.77 -3.19 -13.53
CA GLU A 611 28.36 -3.13 -13.94
C GLU A 611 28.07 -4.05 -15.12
N GLU A 612 28.95 -4.08 -16.13
CA GLU A 612 28.82 -5.00 -17.26
C GLU A 612 28.86 -6.47 -16.82
N ALA A 613 29.73 -6.82 -15.87
CA ALA A 613 29.80 -8.16 -15.30
C ALA A 613 28.51 -8.56 -14.57
N LEU A 614 27.91 -7.64 -13.79
CA LEU A 614 26.61 -7.85 -13.15
C LEU A 614 25.50 -8.04 -14.19
N SER A 615 25.46 -7.22 -15.24
CA SER A 615 24.47 -7.34 -16.31
C SER A 615 24.57 -8.66 -17.06
N ARG A 616 25.80 -9.14 -17.35
CA ARG A 616 26.01 -10.45 -17.98
C ARG A 616 25.55 -11.59 -17.07
N LEU A 617 25.98 -11.59 -15.80
CA LEU A 617 25.56 -12.58 -14.81
C LEU A 617 24.04 -12.63 -14.66
N PHE A 618 23.39 -11.46 -14.57
CA PHE A 618 21.94 -11.36 -14.50
C PHE A 618 21.27 -11.94 -15.75
N GLY A 619 21.77 -11.59 -16.95
CA GLY A 619 21.26 -12.14 -18.21
C GLY A 619 21.35 -13.67 -18.27
N ASP A 620 22.49 -14.22 -17.86
CA ASP A 620 22.72 -15.66 -17.82
C ASP A 620 21.78 -16.35 -16.82
N LEU A 621 21.60 -15.77 -15.63
CA LEU A 621 20.65 -16.27 -14.63
C LEU A 621 19.20 -16.22 -15.16
N MET A 622 18.79 -15.13 -15.79
CA MET A 622 17.42 -14.97 -16.33
C MET A 622 17.12 -15.90 -17.51
N ALA A 623 18.14 -16.48 -18.14
CA ALA A 623 18.00 -17.51 -19.17
C ALA A 623 17.79 -18.92 -18.60
N LEU A 624 18.05 -19.14 -17.31
CA LEU A 624 17.85 -20.43 -16.65
C LEU A 624 16.36 -20.80 -16.55
N PRO A 625 16.04 -22.11 -16.51
CA PRO A 625 14.67 -22.57 -16.34
C PRO A 625 14.10 -22.22 -14.95
N VAL A 626 12.78 -22.02 -14.91
CA VAL A 626 12.00 -21.90 -13.67
C VAL A 626 11.14 -23.14 -13.50
N VAL A 627 11.25 -23.79 -12.34
CA VAL A 627 10.38 -24.90 -11.93
C VAL A 627 9.34 -24.37 -10.95
N GLY A 628 8.08 -24.34 -11.36
CA GLY A 628 6.95 -24.07 -10.46
C GLY A 628 6.46 -25.35 -9.80
N VAL A 629 6.02 -25.30 -8.55
CA VAL A 629 5.36 -26.44 -7.89
C VAL A 629 4.07 -25.97 -7.24
N VAL A 630 2.95 -26.60 -7.58
CA VAL A 630 1.61 -26.24 -7.06
C VAL A 630 0.91 -27.46 -6.48
N SER A 631 0.00 -27.23 -5.52
CA SER A 631 -0.84 -28.30 -4.94
C SER A 631 -1.97 -28.74 -5.89
N TYR A 632 -2.44 -27.85 -6.76
CA TYR A 632 -3.62 -28.08 -7.60
C TYR A 632 -3.42 -27.45 -8.98
N GLU A 633 -4.02 -28.07 -10.00
CA GLU A 633 -3.95 -27.61 -11.40
C GLU A 633 -4.46 -26.17 -11.58
N GLU A 634 -5.48 -25.76 -10.82
CA GLU A 634 -6.01 -24.38 -10.79
C GLU A 634 -4.95 -23.33 -10.41
N GLY A 635 -3.83 -23.74 -9.80
CA GLY A 635 -2.70 -22.86 -9.46
C GLY A 635 -1.70 -22.62 -10.58
N VAL A 636 -1.72 -23.42 -11.66
CA VAL A 636 -0.69 -23.37 -12.72
C VAL A 636 -0.71 -22.03 -13.45
N CYS A 637 -1.87 -21.64 -13.98
CA CYS A 637 -2.01 -20.40 -14.76
C CYS A 637 -1.61 -19.13 -13.97
N PRO A 638 -2.15 -18.89 -12.76
CA PRO A 638 -1.75 -17.71 -12.00
C PRO A 638 -0.28 -17.77 -11.58
N LEU A 639 0.29 -18.96 -11.31
CA LEU A 639 1.72 -19.08 -10.99
C LEU A 639 2.57 -18.64 -12.19
N VAL A 640 2.28 -19.13 -13.39
CA VAL A 640 3.02 -18.77 -14.62
C VAL A 640 2.95 -17.26 -14.85
N ARG A 641 1.76 -16.65 -14.77
CA ARG A 641 1.63 -15.19 -14.97
C ARG A 641 2.33 -14.37 -13.89
N SER A 642 2.35 -14.85 -12.64
CA SER A 642 3.04 -14.15 -11.54
C SER A 642 4.55 -14.02 -11.74
N LEU A 643 5.16 -14.89 -12.55
CA LEU A 643 6.60 -14.82 -12.87
C LEU A 643 6.98 -13.53 -13.57
N ALA A 644 6.04 -12.90 -14.29
CA ALA A 644 6.26 -11.61 -14.94
C ALA A 644 6.59 -10.52 -13.91
N LEU A 645 5.92 -10.48 -12.76
CA LEU A 645 6.30 -9.57 -11.68
C LEU A 645 7.51 -10.11 -10.90
N ALA A 646 7.53 -11.41 -10.60
CA ALA A 646 8.57 -12.02 -9.78
C ALA A 646 9.98 -11.80 -10.32
N PHE A 647 10.15 -11.84 -11.65
CA PHE A 647 11.41 -11.55 -12.32
C PHE A 647 11.41 -10.19 -13.04
N ALA A 648 10.51 -9.28 -12.66
CA ALA A 648 10.38 -7.93 -13.24
C ALA A 648 10.40 -7.91 -14.78
N GLY A 649 9.80 -8.92 -15.41
CA GLY A 649 9.72 -9.04 -16.87
C GLY A 649 11.03 -9.44 -17.56
N HIS A 650 12.06 -9.86 -16.82
CA HIS A 650 13.38 -10.20 -17.38
C HIS A 650 13.61 -11.69 -17.67
N HIS A 651 12.84 -12.60 -17.08
CA HIS A 651 13.02 -14.04 -17.30
C HIS A 651 12.76 -14.45 -18.77
N ARG A 652 13.64 -15.30 -19.32
CA ARG A 652 13.61 -15.76 -20.73
C ARG A 652 13.76 -17.28 -20.88
N GLY A 653 14.03 -18.00 -19.79
CA GLY A 653 14.16 -19.45 -19.80
C GLY A 653 12.82 -20.18 -19.93
N GLY A 654 12.89 -21.52 -20.06
CA GLY A 654 11.69 -22.37 -20.03
C GLY A 654 11.02 -22.39 -18.65
N VAL A 655 9.72 -22.69 -18.61
CA VAL A 655 8.96 -22.85 -17.38
C VAL A 655 8.40 -24.27 -17.30
N ARG A 656 8.57 -24.93 -16.16
CA ARG A 656 8.03 -26.27 -15.92
C ARG A 656 7.25 -26.27 -14.63
N VAL A 657 5.95 -26.55 -14.68
CA VAL A 657 5.10 -26.56 -13.50
C VAL A 657 4.75 -27.98 -13.12
N SER A 658 5.14 -28.38 -11.91
CA SER A 658 4.77 -29.67 -11.33
C SER A 658 3.53 -29.54 -10.45
N VAL A 659 2.52 -30.38 -10.72
CA VAL A 659 1.27 -30.41 -9.95
C VAL A 659 1.29 -31.62 -9.01
N GLU A 660 1.29 -31.37 -7.70
CA GLU A 660 1.27 -32.44 -6.70
C GLU A 660 -0.05 -33.23 -6.76
N GLN A 661 0.03 -34.55 -6.94
CA GLN A 661 -1.16 -35.39 -6.96
C GLN A 661 -1.64 -35.70 -5.54
N HIS A 662 -2.71 -35.03 -5.12
CA HIS A 662 -3.46 -35.44 -3.95
C HIS A 662 -4.48 -36.52 -4.35
N GLY A 663 -4.35 -37.74 -3.83
CA GLY A 663 -5.30 -38.85 -4.06
C GLY A 663 -6.68 -38.66 -3.41
N GLY A 664 -7.23 -37.44 -3.46
CA GLY A 664 -8.53 -37.02 -2.93
C GLY A 664 -9.24 -36.09 -3.90
N ALA A 665 -10.27 -35.39 -3.42
CA ALA A 665 -11.10 -34.50 -4.23
C ALA A 665 -10.28 -33.36 -4.87
N ALA A 666 -10.58 -33.01 -6.12
CA ALA A 666 -9.99 -31.84 -6.79
C ALA A 666 -10.33 -30.55 -6.02
N LEU A 667 -9.58 -29.47 -6.23
CA LEU A 667 -9.86 -28.20 -5.53
C LEU A 667 -11.30 -27.70 -5.80
N ARG A 668 -11.76 -27.80 -7.05
CA ARG A 668 -13.15 -27.59 -7.46
C ARG A 668 -14.17 -28.40 -6.65
N GLU A 669 -13.90 -29.68 -6.39
CA GLU A 669 -14.80 -30.55 -5.62
C GLU A 669 -14.80 -30.18 -4.14
N ALA A 670 -13.63 -29.85 -3.58
CA ALA A 670 -13.50 -29.35 -2.22
C ALA A 670 -14.25 -28.01 -2.05
N ARG A 671 -14.15 -27.11 -3.02
CA ARG A 671 -14.88 -25.84 -3.08
C ARG A 671 -16.39 -26.05 -3.07
N ALA A 672 -16.90 -26.96 -3.89
CA ALA A 672 -18.32 -27.31 -3.94
C ALA A 672 -18.81 -27.92 -2.62
N ALA A 673 -18.03 -28.82 -2.01
CA ALA A 673 -18.39 -29.46 -0.74
C ALA A 673 -18.42 -28.49 0.44
N LEU A 674 -17.55 -27.48 0.43
CA LEU A 674 -17.43 -26.48 1.49
C LEU A 674 -18.38 -25.29 1.34
N GLY A 675 -19.09 -25.17 0.21
CA GLY A 675 -19.96 -24.02 -0.06
C GLY A 675 -19.20 -22.69 0.00
N HIS A 676 -18.07 -22.61 -0.72
CA HIS A 676 -17.12 -21.50 -0.61
C HIS A 676 -17.73 -20.14 -0.92
N ARG A 677 -17.65 -19.23 0.04
CA ARG A 677 -18.55 -18.06 0.13
C ARG A 677 -18.22 -16.90 -0.81
N VAL A 678 -17.07 -16.82 -1.46
CA VAL A 678 -16.79 -15.69 -2.37
C VAL A 678 -16.03 -16.23 -3.56
N VAL A 679 -16.23 -15.62 -4.72
CA VAL A 679 -15.50 -15.89 -5.97
C VAL A 679 -15.21 -14.54 -6.60
N SER A 680 -13.97 -14.29 -7.04
CA SER A 680 -13.70 -13.11 -7.88
C SER A 680 -14.46 -13.22 -9.19
N ALA A 681 -15.36 -12.25 -9.43
CA ALA A 681 -16.21 -12.25 -10.61
C ALA A 681 -15.59 -11.51 -11.81
N MET A 682 -14.32 -11.10 -11.72
CA MET A 682 -13.63 -10.44 -12.82
C MET A 682 -13.33 -11.45 -13.94
N PRO A 683 -13.81 -11.24 -15.18
CA PRO A 683 -13.43 -12.07 -16.30
C PRO A 683 -11.95 -11.86 -16.60
N ALA A 684 -11.19 -12.95 -16.58
CA ALA A 684 -9.78 -13.01 -16.97
C ALA A 684 -9.59 -14.14 -17.98
N PRO A 685 -8.79 -13.97 -19.05
CA PRO A 685 -8.48 -15.07 -19.96
C PRO A 685 -7.81 -16.24 -19.22
N ALA A 686 -8.22 -17.46 -19.54
CA ALA A 686 -7.50 -18.67 -19.16
C ALA A 686 -6.15 -18.72 -19.88
N CYS A 687 -5.18 -19.47 -19.33
CA CYS A 687 -3.88 -19.60 -19.96
C CYS A 687 -3.94 -20.55 -21.17
N ALA A 688 -3.27 -20.15 -22.25
CA ALA A 688 -2.86 -21.03 -23.33
C ALA A 688 -1.33 -20.98 -23.39
N TYR A 689 -0.66 -22.11 -23.22
CA TYR A 689 0.79 -22.14 -23.03
C TYR A 689 1.55 -22.32 -24.35
N LYS A 690 2.72 -21.67 -24.46
CA LYS A 690 3.71 -21.98 -25.51
C LYS A 690 4.45 -23.28 -25.20
N GLU A 691 5.14 -23.83 -26.19
CA GLU A 691 6.00 -25.02 -26.03
C GLU A 691 7.08 -24.88 -24.94
N GLN A 692 7.45 -23.65 -24.58
CA GLN A 692 8.41 -23.34 -23.51
C GLN A 692 7.84 -23.53 -22.10
N VAL A 693 6.52 -23.71 -21.97
CA VAL A 693 5.84 -23.96 -20.71
C VAL A 693 5.26 -25.37 -20.72
N SER A 694 5.70 -26.20 -19.77
CA SER A 694 5.22 -27.58 -19.62
C SER A 694 4.60 -27.79 -18.24
N VAL A 695 3.61 -28.68 -18.17
CA VAL A 695 2.94 -29.06 -16.94
C VAL A 695 3.07 -30.56 -16.76
N ASP A 696 3.59 -30.99 -15.61
CA ASP A 696 3.81 -32.40 -15.32
C ASP A 696 3.20 -32.76 -13.95
N PRO A 697 2.79 -34.02 -13.74
CA PRO A 697 2.44 -34.49 -12.41
C PRO A 697 3.69 -34.59 -11.53
N ALA A 698 3.52 -34.36 -10.22
CA ALA A 698 4.47 -34.70 -9.17
C ALA A 698 3.82 -35.66 -8.16
N ALA A 699 4.62 -36.57 -7.62
CA ALA A 699 4.14 -37.49 -6.59
C ALA A 699 3.92 -36.74 -5.27
N ARG A 700 2.95 -37.20 -4.49
CA ARG A 700 2.69 -36.62 -3.16
C ARG A 700 3.92 -36.74 -2.27
N GLY A 701 4.34 -35.62 -1.68
CA GLY A 701 5.48 -35.59 -0.77
C GLY A 701 6.85 -35.67 -1.45
N GLU A 702 6.90 -35.62 -2.79
CA GLU A 702 8.15 -35.51 -3.55
C GLU A 702 8.90 -34.24 -3.11
N SER A 703 10.20 -34.38 -2.88
CA SER A 703 11.02 -33.26 -2.42
C SER A 703 11.26 -32.26 -3.55
N VAL A 704 11.50 -31.00 -3.19
CA VAL A 704 11.84 -29.95 -4.17
C VAL A 704 13.06 -30.34 -5.01
N ALA A 705 14.06 -30.98 -4.40
CA ALA A 705 15.27 -31.40 -5.09
C ALA A 705 15.00 -32.51 -6.13
N GLU A 706 14.13 -33.47 -5.81
CA GLU A 706 13.73 -34.53 -6.75
C GLU A 706 12.96 -33.96 -7.94
N ILE A 707 11.97 -33.10 -7.67
CA ILE A 707 11.19 -32.41 -8.71
C ILE A 707 12.12 -31.60 -9.62
N ALA A 708 13.05 -30.84 -9.03
CA ALA A 708 14.02 -30.03 -9.75
C ALA A 708 14.92 -30.89 -10.67
N ARG A 709 15.50 -31.99 -10.15
CA ARG A 709 16.33 -32.92 -10.95
C ARG A 709 15.55 -33.52 -12.12
N ARG A 710 14.32 -33.97 -11.87
CA ARG A 710 13.45 -34.52 -12.92
C ARG A 710 13.10 -33.48 -13.97
N ALA A 711 12.78 -32.26 -13.54
CA ALA A 711 12.38 -31.16 -14.40
C ALA A 711 13.51 -30.72 -15.35
N MET A 712 14.75 -30.70 -14.85
CA MET A 712 15.94 -30.22 -15.58
C MET A 712 16.73 -31.33 -16.29
N GLY A 713 16.41 -32.61 -16.07
CA GLY A 713 17.05 -33.74 -16.76
C GLY A 713 18.52 -33.90 -16.40
N GLU A 714 19.38 -34.12 -17.40
CA GLU A 714 20.85 -34.27 -17.21
C GLU A 714 21.57 -32.96 -16.83
N MET A 715 20.95 -32.04 -16.07
CA MET A 715 21.61 -30.86 -15.46
C MET A 715 22.69 -30.20 -16.35
N ARG A 716 22.41 -30.05 -17.66
CA ARG A 716 23.40 -29.59 -18.64
C ARG A 716 23.40 -28.07 -18.61
N GLY A 717 24.56 -27.48 -18.29
CA GLY A 717 24.72 -26.02 -18.18
C GLY A 717 24.79 -25.57 -16.73
N GLY A 718 24.43 -24.31 -16.48
CA GLY A 718 24.45 -23.68 -15.17
C GLY A 718 25.33 -22.44 -15.12
N VAL A 719 24.97 -21.51 -14.23
CA VAL A 719 25.63 -20.21 -14.07
C VAL A 719 26.40 -20.22 -12.77
N GLU A 720 27.71 -20.01 -12.85
CA GLU A 720 28.58 -19.95 -11.68
C GLU A 720 28.49 -18.57 -11.02
N LEU A 721 28.15 -18.54 -9.73
CA LEU A 721 28.11 -17.30 -8.97
C LEU A 721 29.54 -16.87 -8.62
N PRO A 722 29.94 -15.63 -8.97
CA PRO A 722 31.29 -15.15 -8.72
C PRO A 722 31.56 -15.02 -7.21
N SER A 723 32.84 -14.97 -6.85
CA SER A 723 33.29 -14.77 -5.46
C SER A 723 32.79 -13.47 -4.83
N THR A 724 32.40 -12.50 -5.65
CA THR A 724 31.78 -11.24 -5.21
C THR A 724 30.35 -11.40 -4.70
N CYS A 725 29.72 -12.57 -4.89
CA CYS A 725 28.44 -12.93 -4.29
C CYS A 725 28.66 -13.54 -2.89
N GLY A 726 28.44 -12.74 -1.85
CA GLY A 726 28.65 -13.11 -0.45
C GLY A 726 27.56 -14.03 0.13
N ALA A 727 27.74 -14.45 1.40
CA ALA A 727 26.84 -15.32 2.17
C ALA A 727 26.66 -16.76 1.61
N GLY A 728 27.78 -17.42 1.28
CA GLY A 728 27.81 -18.85 0.94
C GLY A 728 27.42 -19.19 -0.50
N GLY A 729 27.13 -18.18 -1.33
CA GLY A 729 26.80 -18.35 -2.76
C GLY A 729 28.01 -18.45 -3.69
N ALA A 730 29.18 -17.95 -3.28
CA ALA A 730 30.40 -17.96 -4.09
C ALA A 730 30.79 -19.38 -4.53
N GLY A 731 30.96 -19.59 -5.84
CA GLY A 731 31.35 -20.89 -6.41
C GLY A 731 30.19 -21.89 -6.54
N LEU A 732 28.96 -21.51 -6.17
CA LEU A 732 27.78 -22.31 -6.49
C LEU A 732 27.49 -22.20 -7.99
N ARG A 733 27.16 -23.34 -8.60
CA ARG A 733 26.66 -23.44 -9.97
C ARG A 733 25.15 -23.55 -9.93
N VAL A 734 24.47 -22.50 -10.34
CA VAL A 734 23.01 -22.40 -10.35
C VAL A 734 22.45 -22.97 -11.64
N HIS A 735 21.58 -23.96 -11.54
CA HIS A 735 20.96 -24.63 -12.68
C HIS A 735 19.55 -24.13 -13.00
N GLY A 736 18.91 -23.43 -12.07
CA GLY A 736 17.56 -22.91 -12.24
C GLY A 736 16.96 -22.37 -10.96
N PHE A 737 15.75 -21.83 -11.09
CA PHE A 737 14.95 -21.34 -9.98
C PHE A 737 13.81 -22.31 -9.69
N VAL A 738 13.43 -22.44 -8.41
CA VAL A 738 12.23 -23.17 -8.02
C VAL A 738 11.30 -22.26 -7.22
N VAL A 739 10.05 -22.14 -7.66
CA VAL A 739 8.98 -21.47 -6.94
C VAL A 739 8.06 -22.56 -6.35
N ASP A 740 8.31 -22.93 -5.09
CA ASP A 740 7.50 -23.93 -4.37
C ASP A 740 6.27 -23.26 -3.76
N ALA A 741 5.20 -23.21 -4.55
CA ALA A 741 3.90 -22.64 -4.20
C ALA A 741 2.96 -23.65 -3.52
N ARG A 742 3.44 -24.85 -3.16
CA ARG A 742 2.64 -25.85 -2.48
C ARG A 742 2.13 -25.34 -1.13
N THR A 743 0.96 -25.85 -0.78
CA THR A 743 0.20 -25.50 0.41
C THR A 743 0.22 -26.72 1.32
N ARG A 744 1.21 -26.82 2.23
CA ARG A 744 1.42 -28.03 3.03
C ARG A 744 0.19 -28.31 3.91
N GLY A 745 -0.36 -29.53 3.84
CA GLY A 745 -1.51 -29.94 4.66
C GLY A 745 -2.25 -31.16 4.11
N ALA A 746 -3.16 -31.71 4.94
CA ALA A 746 -4.16 -32.69 4.49
C ALA A 746 -5.11 -32.05 3.44
N PRO A 747 -5.95 -32.83 2.72
CA PRO A 747 -6.87 -32.28 1.72
C PRO A 747 -7.68 -31.08 2.26
N VAL A 748 -7.98 -30.11 1.41
CA VAL A 748 -8.80 -28.93 1.76
C VAL A 748 -10.12 -29.38 2.40
N ARG A 749 -10.28 -29.09 3.70
CA ARG A 749 -11.40 -29.55 4.54
C ARG A 749 -12.12 -28.41 5.27
N SER A 750 -11.70 -27.17 5.07
CA SER A 750 -12.32 -25.98 5.68
C SER A 750 -12.25 -24.80 4.72
N ALA A 751 -13.14 -23.82 4.90
CA ALA A 751 -13.12 -22.59 4.09
C ALA A 751 -11.81 -21.81 4.25
N ALA A 752 -11.20 -21.83 5.43
CA ALA A 752 -9.88 -21.21 5.66
C ALA A 752 -8.78 -21.92 4.85
N ALA A 753 -8.73 -23.26 4.90
CA ALA A 753 -7.77 -24.04 4.11
C ALA A 753 -7.98 -23.84 2.60
N LEU A 754 -9.23 -23.64 2.17
CA LEU A 754 -9.57 -23.37 0.77
C LEU A 754 -9.05 -21.99 0.31
N ARG A 755 -9.18 -20.94 1.13
CA ARG A 755 -8.65 -19.59 0.83
C ARG A 755 -7.13 -19.56 0.67
N ASP A 756 -6.44 -20.54 1.25
CA ASP A 756 -4.98 -20.68 1.23
C ASP A 756 -4.48 -21.84 0.37
N ALA A 757 -5.36 -22.46 -0.44
CA ALA A 757 -5.10 -23.67 -1.22
C ALA A 757 -4.29 -23.40 -2.50
N LEU A 758 -4.41 -22.21 -3.07
CA LEU A 758 -3.55 -21.72 -4.14
C LEU A 758 -2.74 -20.55 -3.59
N ALA A 759 -1.50 -20.43 -4.07
CA ALA A 759 -0.63 -19.32 -3.73
C ALA A 759 0.27 -18.98 -4.92
N VAL A 760 0.56 -17.70 -5.10
CA VAL A 760 1.52 -17.23 -6.10
C VAL A 760 2.40 -16.12 -5.52
N PRO A 761 3.68 -16.03 -5.92
CA PRO A 761 4.53 -14.92 -5.52
C PRO A 761 3.91 -13.61 -6.00
N ALA A 762 4.00 -12.60 -5.16
CA ALA A 762 3.36 -11.31 -5.39
C ALA A 762 4.32 -10.15 -5.16
N GLN A 763 5.62 -10.39 -5.39
CA GLN A 763 6.62 -9.36 -5.40
C GLN A 763 7.74 -9.64 -6.40
N THR A 764 8.51 -8.59 -6.74
CA THR A 764 9.83 -8.75 -7.38
C THR A 764 10.78 -9.51 -6.45
N LEU A 765 11.39 -10.56 -6.97
CA LEU A 765 12.38 -11.37 -6.28
C LEU A 765 13.80 -10.88 -6.62
N SER A 766 14.70 -11.08 -5.68
CA SER A 766 16.14 -10.82 -5.77
C SER A 766 16.91 -12.03 -5.29
N LEU A 767 18.22 -12.09 -5.53
CA LEU A 767 19.03 -13.25 -5.21
C LEU A 767 18.97 -13.64 -3.71
N GLU A 768 18.89 -12.67 -2.80
CA GLU A 768 18.75 -12.89 -1.35
C GLU A 768 17.45 -13.58 -0.94
N ASP A 769 16.40 -13.50 -1.75
CA ASP A 769 15.11 -14.14 -1.47
C ASP A 769 15.19 -15.66 -1.62
N PHE A 770 16.17 -16.18 -2.36
CA PHE A 770 16.29 -17.61 -2.62
C PHE A 770 17.23 -18.32 -1.64
N ARG A 771 16.93 -19.57 -1.31
CA ARG A 771 17.87 -20.48 -0.64
C ARG A 771 18.46 -21.42 -1.68
N ALA A 772 19.74 -21.73 -1.56
CA ALA A 772 20.37 -22.73 -2.41
C ALA A 772 19.99 -24.15 -1.93
N VAL A 773 19.65 -25.03 -2.88
CA VAL A 773 19.35 -26.45 -2.63
C VAL A 773 20.17 -27.30 -3.59
N ALA A 774 21.00 -28.18 -3.03
CA ALA A 774 21.83 -29.09 -3.82
C ALA A 774 20.96 -30.08 -4.61
N VAL A 775 21.27 -30.20 -5.90
CA VAL A 775 20.54 -31.04 -6.86
C VAL A 775 21.47 -31.89 -7.73
N GLY A 776 22.73 -31.49 -7.91
CA GLY A 776 23.70 -32.25 -8.70
C GLY A 776 24.54 -33.25 -7.90
N PRO A 777 25.50 -33.92 -8.56
CA PRO A 777 26.43 -34.85 -7.92
C PRO A 777 27.47 -34.14 -7.04
N SER A 778 27.75 -32.86 -7.29
CA SER A 778 28.52 -31.99 -6.42
C SER A 778 27.59 -31.20 -5.50
N GLU A 779 28.01 -30.95 -4.27
CA GLU A 779 27.28 -30.06 -3.34
C GLU A 779 27.19 -28.62 -3.86
N GLY A 780 28.08 -28.22 -4.77
CA GLY A 780 28.06 -26.90 -5.42
C GLY A 780 27.03 -26.76 -6.55
N ASP A 781 26.42 -27.85 -7.02
CA ASP A 781 25.39 -27.82 -8.07
C ASP A 781 24.00 -27.63 -7.44
N VAL A 782 23.44 -26.43 -7.58
CA VAL A 782 22.25 -26.01 -6.83
C VAL A 782 21.13 -25.48 -7.72
N VAL A 783 19.92 -25.49 -7.16
CA VAL A 783 18.82 -24.61 -7.57
C VAL A 783 18.55 -23.56 -6.51
N LEU A 784 18.03 -22.43 -6.94
CA LEU A 784 17.60 -21.33 -6.09
C LEU A 784 16.11 -21.46 -5.80
N VAL A 785 15.76 -21.79 -4.57
CA VAL A 785 14.38 -22.08 -4.15
C VAL A 785 13.79 -20.92 -3.38
N VAL A 786 12.58 -20.53 -3.73
CA VAL A 786 11.69 -19.71 -2.88
C VAL A 786 10.43 -20.52 -2.61
N SER A 787 10.05 -20.65 -1.34
CA SER A 787 8.84 -21.33 -0.92
C SER A 787 7.96 -20.43 -0.06
N ARG A 788 6.71 -20.86 0.18
CA ARG A 788 5.84 -20.20 1.16
C ARG A 788 6.42 -20.18 2.58
N GLU A 789 7.24 -21.16 2.94
CA GLU A 789 7.90 -21.19 4.26
C GLU A 789 9.01 -20.15 4.33
N ASP A 790 9.78 -20.01 3.25
CA ASP A 790 10.80 -18.97 3.12
C ASP A 790 10.18 -17.56 3.16
N ALA A 791 8.90 -17.43 2.79
CA ALA A 791 8.16 -16.17 2.76
C ALA A 791 8.01 -15.49 4.13
N GLU A 792 7.96 -16.26 5.22
CA GLU A 792 7.93 -15.70 6.58
C GLU A 792 9.33 -15.23 6.99
N ALA A 793 10.34 -16.08 6.78
CA ALA A 793 11.71 -15.78 7.16
C ALA A 793 12.30 -14.59 6.38
N LYS A 794 11.96 -14.46 5.09
CA LYS A 794 12.54 -13.48 4.16
C LYS A 794 11.60 -12.36 3.75
N ALA A 795 10.44 -12.26 4.39
CA ALA A 795 9.41 -11.26 4.07
C ALA A 795 8.94 -11.24 2.61
N VAL A 796 8.96 -12.38 1.90
CA VAL A 796 8.48 -12.49 0.53
C VAL A 796 6.95 -12.47 0.52
N HIS A 797 6.35 -11.64 -0.32
CA HIS A 797 4.90 -11.50 -0.42
C HIS A 797 4.30 -12.53 -1.37
N TRP A 798 3.15 -13.08 -0.96
CA TRP A 798 2.38 -14.06 -1.73
C TRP A 798 0.90 -13.66 -1.71
N VAL A 799 0.19 -13.99 -2.78
CA VAL A 799 -1.27 -13.88 -2.87
C VAL A 799 -1.85 -15.28 -2.81
N ASN A 800 -2.78 -15.50 -1.90
CA ASN A 800 -3.50 -16.76 -1.79
C ASN A 800 -4.88 -16.69 -2.46
N GLY A 801 -5.42 -17.81 -2.91
CA GLY A 801 -6.74 -17.88 -3.55
C GLY A 801 -7.38 -19.26 -3.42
N ALA A 802 -8.69 -19.31 -3.70
CA ALA A 802 -9.50 -20.53 -3.61
C ALA A 802 -9.81 -21.18 -4.97
N LEU A 803 -9.41 -20.52 -6.05
CA LEU A 803 -9.64 -20.91 -7.46
C LEU A 803 -8.74 -20.06 -8.37
N GLU A 804 -8.68 -20.42 -9.65
CA GLU A 804 -7.84 -19.75 -10.65
C GLU A 804 -8.21 -18.25 -10.82
N SER A 805 -9.48 -17.93 -11.10
CA SER A 805 -9.96 -16.54 -11.29
C SER A 805 -9.77 -15.60 -10.07
N ASP A 806 -9.61 -16.13 -8.86
CA ASP A 806 -9.31 -15.37 -7.65
C ASP A 806 -7.90 -14.79 -7.64
N LEU A 807 -6.98 -15.51 -8.27
CA LEU A 807 -5.59 -15.11 -8.42
C LEU A 807 -5.38 -14.36 -9.73
N LEU A 808 -6.13 -14.68 -10.78
CA LEU A 808 -6.04 -13.94 -12.04
C LEU A 808 -6.58 -12.51 -11.95
N VAL A 809 -7.33 -12.13 -10.91
CA VAL A 809 -7.62 -10.71 -10.65
C VAL A 809 -6.34 -9.89 -10.41
N THR A 810 -5.27 -10.55 -9.94
CA THR A 810 -3.93 -10.00 -9.68
C THR A 810 -3.13 -9.91 -10.97
N TYR A 811 -3.11 -11.00 -11.76
CA TYR A 811 -2.39 -11.07 -13.05
C TYR A 811 -3.35 -11.41 -14.20
N PRO A 812 -4.22 -10.47 -14.63
CA PRO A 812 -5.34 -10.80 -15.49
C PRO A 812 -4.96 -10.99 -16.96
N LEU A 813 -3.91 -10.34 -17.45
CA LEU A 813 -3.58 -10.40 -18.87
C LEU A 813 -2.59 -11.53 -19.19
N PRO A 814 -2.73 -12.15 -20.38
CA PRO A 814 -1.75 -13.08 -20.89
C PRO A 814 -0.34 -12.50 -21.00
N VAL A 815 0.68 -13.29 -20.68
CA VAL A 815 2.09 -12.88 -20.73
C VAL A 815 2.76 -13.48 -21.97
N GLU A 816 3.21 -12.64 -22.90
CA GLU A 816 3.80 -13.09 -24.18
C GLU A 816 4.99 -14.03 -24.00
N ALA A 817 5.78 -13.89 -22.93
CA ALA A 817 6.90 -14.79 -22.66
C ALA A 817 6.47 -16.25 -22.43
N TYR A 818 5.25 -16.50 -21.95
CA TYR A 818 4.81 -17.82 -21.47
C TYR A 818 3.60 -18.37 -22.23
N GLU A 819 2.76 -17.49 -22.77
CA GLU A 819 1.48 -17.86 -23.34
C GLU A 819 1.46 -17.80 -24.87
N ASP A 820 0.70 -18.71 -25.49
CA ASP A 820 0.52 -18.79 -26.94
C ASP A 820 -0.38 -17.66 -27.42
N MET A 821 0.26 -16.62 -27.94
CA MET A 821 -0.42 -15.46 -28.48
C MET A 821 -1.30 -15.80 -29.70
N GLY A 822 -1.09 -16.93 -30.37
CA GLY A 822 -1.93 -17.38 -31.49
C GLY A 822 -3.18 -18.14 -31.07
N ALA A 823 -3.29 -18.56 -29.81
CA ALA A 823 -4.42 -19.34 -29.32
C ALA A 823 -5.71 -18.51 -29.25
N GLU A 824 -6.85 -19.16 -29.48
CA GLU A 824 -8.18 -18.59 -29.27
C GLU A 824 -8.36 -18.17 -27.80
N VAL A 825 -9.00 -17.01 -27.58
CA VAL A 825 -9.25 -16.51 -26.22
C VAL A 825 -10.30 -17.38 -25.52
N ARG A 826 -9.89 -18.00 -24.41
CA ARG A 826 -10.78 -18.68 -23.48
C ARG A 826 -10.82 -17.93 -22.17
N TRP A 827 -11.94 -18.00 -21.45
CA TRP A 827 -12.11 -17.32 -20.17
C TRP A 827 -11.92 -18.27 -19.01
N SER A 828 -11.22 -17.81 -17.96
CA SER A 828 -11.04 -18.55 -16.72
C SER A 828 -12.40 -18.78 -16.06
N VAL A 829 -12.58 -19.99 -15.53
CA VAL A 829 -13.84 -20.46 -14.96
C VAL A 829 -13.69 -20.63 -13.45
N PRO A 830 -14.61 -20.06 -12.65
CA PRO A 830 -14.61 -20.22 -11.20
C PRO A 830 -14.73 -21.64 -10.64
#